data_AF-A0A9P9QN94-F1
#
_entry.id   AF-A0A9P9QN94-F1
#
_cell.length_a   1.000
_cell.length_b   1.000
_cell.length_c   1.000
_cell.angle_alpha   90.00
_cell.angle_beta   90.00
_cell.angle_gamma   90.00
#
_symmetry.space_group_name_H-M   'P 1'
#
loop_
_entity.id
_entity.type
_entity.pdbx_description
1 polymer ?
#
loop_
_entity_poly.entity_id
_entity_poly.type
_entity_poly.pdbx_seq_one_letter_code
_entity_poly.pdbx_strand_id
1 'polypeptide(L)'
;MRIFAKLCFSLGLIGSAYGQSSTPFTDPATGITFQQVTSGAYSFGIALPENASTDFIGRISATGAAGWAGISLKGPMSGSLMVVAWPNADQVVASLRLATGYSSPGVFTGPASLKPISTGTTFNGTTYTYTFLCEGCVQADGSTFAANATTAVLGWALANASPASPADSSSTLGFHAGGFGLFGVDMTAARSASFTQWAALAEPGIPTTPTPGNGTSNGTIPTISNTTYDYIVVGGGPAGLITSQRLTETGRSVLLLERGVASTASTGGKRFVPWNSSLTYYDVPGVFNSLPQGTQGEGYCTDTASIAGCVLGGGGSVNGMAFIHPPSWDFDDNWPEGWKWADVAPAAERLYARNPGTTMPSRDGIQYDNESTVVISSWLEENGWVYADGIEKPDSKIQSYGLSQLNVADGIRSGPIHTYLPLAQASPDFKLQLNTKVIRVLRNGSLITGVETETATGRQIINLKSGGSVLLAAGVMSTPRVLFNSGIGPTAQINTVKAGTTGITVPESDWINLPVGLDIKDHSRYTITFNVTGGLSTYSIPQLLNPSEADLDLYYQGSGVMTQSFQRLDTFRRINTTDGHSIMFQAHCNSYANDTVQFMMLMSHGLTSRGELAINAAGNTLFTKEPWTSTDTDKEAWTLAINELFNMARKPGSPLTYTGGANATAAAVLSGPVQPGVHIVGSAKIGTDDGRKNGTAVVDLDTKVYGTDNLFVVDASFHADLSTGNTQAIVMVAAEKAVERIIALRESGSGGSTNGTTTPTT
;
A
#
# COMPACT_ATOMS: atom_id res chain seq x y z
N MET A 1 -25.02 8.00 20.19
CA MET A 1 -25.86 8.09 18.96
C MET A 1 -25.27 9.16 18.06
N ARG A 2 -25.00 8.82 16.79
CA ARG A 2 -24.23 9.55 15.75
C ARG A 2 -22.71 9.43 15.84
N ILE A 3 -22.14 8.51 15.04
CA ILE A 3 -20.93 8.60 14.16
C ILE A 3 -20.65 7.16 13.65
N PHE A 4 -21.57 6.58 12.88
CA PHE A 4 -21.44 5.24 12.29
C PHE A 4 -21.59 5.25 10.75
N ALA A 5 -21.27 6.36 10.07
CA ALA A 5 -21.72 6.61 8.69
C ALA A 5 -20.64 7.03 7.66
N LYS A 6 -19.34 6.80 7.87
CA LYS A 6 -18.29 7.47 7.05
C LYS A 6 -17.49 6.62 6.05
N LEU A 7 -17.92 5.39 5.72
CA LEU A 7 -17.36 4.64 4.57
C LEU A 7 -18.31 4.55 3.34
N CYS A 8 -19.59 4.94 3.47
CA CYS A 8 -20.53 5.18 2.36
C CYS A 8 -20.22 6.47 1.55
N PHE A 9 -19.02 7.03 1.67
CA PHE A 9 -18.85 8.45 1.42
C PHE A 9 -18.79 8.84 -0.08
N SER A 10 -18.36 8.07 -1.07
CA SER A 10 -18.24 8.66 -2.44
C SER A 10 -19.57 9.04 -3.14
N LEU A 11 -20.62 8.22 -3.08
CA LEU A 11 -21.94 8.59 -3.62
C LEU A 11 -22.78 9.41 -2.64
N GLY A 12 -22.60 9.22 -1.32
CA GLY A 12 -23.22 10.05 -0.30
C GLY A 12 -22.59 11.45 -0.19
N LEU A 13 -21.33 11.64 -0.57
CA LEU A 13 -20.58 12.89 -0.45
C LEU A 13 -21.06 13.96 -1.40
N ILE A 14 -21.51 13.61 -2.60
CA ILE A 14 -22.07 14.62 -3.51
C ILE A 14 -23.41 15.11 -2.92
N GLY A 15 -24.25 14.20 -2.44
CA GLY A 15 -25.54 14.56 -1.80
C GLY A 15 -25.42 15.25 -0.44
N SER A 16 -24.40 14.93 0.36
CA SER A 16 -24.16 15.55 1.69
C SER A 16 -23.21 16.75 1.66
N ALA A 17 -22.42 16.96 0.60
CA ALA A 17 -21.75 18.24 0.34
C ALA A 17 -22.78 19.37 0.09
N TYR A 18 -23.97 19.05 -0.42
CA TYR A 18 -25.10 19.99 -0.47
C TYR A 18 -25.82 20.19 0.89
N GLY A 19 -25.51 19.39 1.91
CA GLY A 19 -26.13 19.47 3.25
C GLY A 19 -25.36 20.34 4.26
N GLN A 20 -24.09 20.66 4.01
CA GLN A 20 -23.31 21.66 4.75
C GLN A 20 -23.01 22.84 3.83
N SER A 21 -23.88 23.85 3.85
CA SER A 21 -23.64 25.11 3.15
C SER A 21 -22.61 25.94 3.93
N SER A 22 -21.60 26.47 3.24
CA SER A 22 -20.73 27.50 3.80
C SER A 22 -21.55 28.70 4.30
N THR A 23 -21.08 29.33 5.37
CA THR A 23 -21.72 30.53 5.95
C THR A 23 -20.74 31.69 5.96
N PRO A 24 -21.22 32.94 5.83
CA PRO A 24 -20.38 34.12 6.00
C PRO A 24 -19.68 34.13 7.37
N PHE A 25 -18.38 34.39 7.39
CA PHE A 25 -17.59 34.59 8.59
C PHE A 25 -16.63 35.75 8.36
N THR A 26 -16.73 36.79 9.18
CA THR A 26 -15.78 37.89 9.19
C THR A 26 -14.71 37.62 10.24
N ASP A 27 -13.47 37.46 9.79
CA ASP A 27 -12.33 37.26 10.68
C ASP A 27 -12.05 38.56 11.45
N PRO A 28 -12.21 38.59 12.80
CA PRO A 28 -12.07 39.82 13.57
C PRO A 28 -10.64 40.36 13.57
N ALA A 29 -9.64 39.53 13.25
CA ALA A 29 -8.25 39.97 13.20
C ALA A 29 -7.93 40.74 11.91
N THR A 30 -8.40 40.25 10.76
CA THR A 30 -8.09 40.83 9.45
C THR A 30 -9.19 41.72 8.88
N GLY A 31 -10.43 41.59 9.37
CA GLY A 31 -11.63 42.21 8.79
C GLY A 31 -12.09 41.56 7.49
N ILE A 32 -11.46 40.47 7.05
CA ILE A 32 -11.81 39.77 5.81
C ILE A 32 -13.06 38.93 6.04
N THR A 33 -14.02 39.04 5.13
CA THR A 33 -15.22 38.20 5.15
C THR A 33 -15.05 37.03 4.19
N PHE A 34 -15.13 35.82 4.75
CA PHE A 34 -15.01 34.55 4.04
C PHE A 34 -16.37 33.87 3.94
N GLN A 35 -16.54 33.00 2.93
CA GLN A 35 -17.45 31.87 3.05
C GLN A 35 -16.71 30.74 3.75
N GLN A 36 -17.15 30.41 4.97
CA GLN A 36 -16.45 29.47 5.83
C GLN A 36 -17.27 28.20 6.04
N VAL A 37 -16.55 27.07 6.09
CA VAL A 37 -17.07 25.79 6.52
C VAL A 37 -16.27 25.32 7.73
N THR A 38 -16.95 24.70 8.70
CA THR A 38 -16.36 24.20 9.94
C THR A 38 -16.75 22.74 10.16
N SER A 39 -15.77 21.90 10.52
CA SER A 39 -16.00 20.52 10.96
C SER A 39 -15.12 20.20 12.16
N GLY A 40 -15.75 20.11 13.33
CA GLY A 40 -15.04 19.83 14.58
C GLY A 40 -13.94 20.86 14.84
N ALA A 41 -12.70 20.38 14.93
CA ALA A 41 -11.51 21.18 15.21
C ALA A 41 -10.89 21.86 13.97
N TYR A 42 -11.53 21.81 12.80
CA TYR A 42 -11.04 22.39 11.54
C TYR A 42 -12.05 23.38 10.97
N SER A 43 -11.56 24.49 10.40
CA SER A 43 -12.34 25.37 9.55
C SER A 43 -11.53 25.87 8.35
N PHE A 44 -12.24 26.06 7.23
CA PHE A 44 -11.68 26.69 6.03
C PHE A 44 -12.60 27.79 5.54
N GLY A 45 -12.04 28.98 5.33
CA GLY A 45 -12.70 30.13 4.72
C GLY A 45 -12.10 30.47 3.36
N ILE A 46 -12.94 30.86 2.40
CA ILE A 46 -12.52 31.38 1.10
C ILE A 46 -13.19 32.71 0.77
N ALA A 47 -12.42 33.64 0.20
CA ALA A 47 -12.88 34.88 -0.39
C ALA A 47 -12.35 35.00 -1.82
N LEU A 48 -13.20 35.45 -2.73
CA LEU A 48 -12.96 35.53 -4.18
C LEU A 48 -13.15 36.96 -4.69
N PRO A 49 -12.48 37.35 -5.79
CA PRO A 49 -12.81 38.57 -6.51
C PRO A 49 -14.19 38.47 -7.17
N GLU A 50 -14.81 39.62 -7.45
CA GLU A 50 -16.10 39.67 -8.15
C GLU A 50 -16.04 38.98 -9.53
N ASN A 51 -14.95 39.23 -10.26
CA ASN A 51 -14.69 38.61 -11.56
C ASN A 51 -13.89 37.32 -11.40
N ALA A 52 -14.06 36.38 -12.35
CA ALA A 52 -13.26 35.16 -12.39
C ALA A 52 -11.76 35.50 -12.39
N SER A 53 -10.99 34.82 -11.54
CA SER A 53 -9.56 35.05 -11.34
C SER A 53 -8.87 33.72 -11.06
N THR A 54 -7.54 33.72 -11.24
CA THR A 54 -6.66 32.64 -10.78
C THR A 54 -6.39 32.67 -9.28
N ASP A 55 -6.81 33.75 -8.61
CA ASP A 55 -6.39 34.07 -7.25
C ASP A 55 -7.56 33.99 -6.27
N PHE A 56 -7.27 33.61 -5.03
CA PHE A 56 -8.22 33.65 -3.92
C PHE A 56 -7.52 33.92 -2.58
N ILE A 57 -8.28 34.38 -1.58
CA ILE A 57 -7.78 34.48 -0.20
C ILE A 57 -8.38 33.31 0.59
N GLY A 58 -7.51 32.52 1.21
CA GLY A 58 -7.87 31.37 2.03
C GLY A 58 -7.58 31.62 3.51
N ARG A 59 -8.34 30.95 4.37
CA ARG A 59 -8.10 30.90 5.82
C ARG A 59 -8.25 29.47 6.31
N ILE A 60 -7.15 28.85 6.74
CA ILE A 60 -7.18 27.55 7.44
C ILE A 60 -7.10 27.84 8.93
N SER A 61 -7.98 27.27 9.73
CA SER A 61 -7.86 27.31 11.19
C SER A 61 -8.10 25.94 11.79
N ALA A 62 -7.20 25.52 12.69
CA ALA A 62 -7.31 24.23 13.35
C ALA A 62 -6.84 24.27 14.81
N THR A 63 -7.47 23.44 15.64
CA THR A 63 -7.14 23.28 17.07
C THR A 63 -6.21 22.08 17.25
N GLY A 64 -5.07 22.31 17.90
CA GLY A 64 -4.03 21.34 18.24
C GLY A 64 -2.69 22.04 18.48
N ALA A 65 -1.92 21.58 19.47
CA ALA A 65 -0.54 22.03 19.70
C ALA A 65 0.47 21.40 18.71
N ALA A 66 0.03 20.40 17.96
CA ALA A 66 0.74 19.63 16.95
C ALA A 66 -0.25 19.22 15.86
N GLY A 67 0.24 18.65 14.76
CA GLY A 67 -0.61 18.28 13.63
C GLY A 67 -0.45 19.19 12.43
N TRP A 68 -1.12 18.85 11.33
CA TRP A 68 -1.20 19.68 10.14
C TRP A 68 -2.64 19.68 9.61
N ALA A 69 -3.05 20.76 8.96
CA ALA A 69 -4.36 20.91 8.35
C ALA A 69 -4.20 21.23 6.87
N GLY A 70 -5.14 20.75 6.05
CA GLY A 70 -5.07 20.88 4.61
C GLY A 70 -6.41 21.14 3.96
N ILE A 71 -6.38 21.79 2.81
CA ILE A 71 -7.50 21.97 1.91
C ILE A 71 -7.09 21.53 0.50
N SER A 72 -7.77 20.53 -0.02
CA SER A 72 -7.76 20.16 -1.43
C SER A 72 -8.67 21.10 -2.20
N LEU A 73 -8.12 21.77 -3.23
CA LEU A 73 -8.85 22.74 -4.04
C LEU A 73 -9.80 22.09 -5.06
N LYS A 74 -9.92 20.76 -5.03
CA LYS A 74 -11.03 19.97 -5.58
C LYS A 74 -11.40 18.86 -4.60
N GLY A 75 -12.56 18.22 -4.78
CA GLY A 75 -13.09 17.20 -3.88
C GLY A 75 -12.09 16.09 -3.50
N PRO A 76 -11.69 15.19 -4.41
CA PRO A 76 -10.77 14.11 -4.08
C PRO A 76 -9.36 14.63 -3.74
N MET A 77 -8.55 13.83 -3.04
CA MET A 77 -7.13 14.12 -2.81
C MET A 77 -6.30 13.96 -4.09
N SER A 78 -6.50 12.87 -4.84
CA SER A 78 -5.70 12.57 -6.04
C SER A 78 -5.96 13.57 -7.18
N GLY A 79 -4.86 14.02 -7.81
CA GLY A 79 -4.83 14.99 -8.89
C GLY A 79 -5.10 16.43 -8.47
N SER A 80 -5.07 16.74 -7.17
CA SER A 80 -5.53 18.03 -6.62
C SER A 80 -4.39 18.90 -6.16
N LEU A 81 -4.43 20.18 -6.54
CA LEU A 81 -3.64 21.21 -5.88
C LEU A 81 -4.22 21.44 -4.47
N MET A 82 -3.37 21.55 -3.47
CA MET A 82 -3.80 21.70 -2.09
C MET A 82 -2.88 22.62 -1.30
N VAL A 83 -3.47 23.30 -0.31
CA VAL A 83 -2.74 24.11 0.65
C VAL A 83 -2.74 23.37 1.98
N VAL A 84 -1.56 23.25 2.58
CA VAL A 84 -1.39 22.67 3.93
C VAL A 84 -0.71 23.66 4.84
N ALA A 85 -1.05 23.63 6.13
CA ALA A 85 -0.48 24.47 7.16
C ALA A 85 -0.36 23.73 8.49
N TRP A 86 0.66 24.05 9.30
CA TRP A 86 0.87 23.49 10.62
C TRP A 86 1.64 24.44 11.54
N PRO A 87 1.47 24.33 12.87
CA PRO A 87 2.25 25.11 13.81
C PRO A 87 3.66 24.52 13.96
N ASN A 88 4.65 25.40 14.09
CA ASN A 88 6.01 25.05 14.48
C ASN A 88 6.57 26.16 15.38
N ALA A 89 6.87 25.82 16.63
CA ALA A 89 7.21 26.78 17.68
C ALA A 89 6.13 27.88 17.82
N ASP A 90 6.45 29.13 17.53
CA ASP A 90 5.56 30.30 17.58
C ASP A 90 5.06 30.73 16.18
N GLN A 91 5.35 29.94 15.14
CA GLN A 91 5.01 30.24 13.75
C GLN A 91 4.05 29.22 13.15
N VAL A 92 3.45 29.59 12.01
CA VAL A 92 2.69 28.67 11.16
C VAL A 92 3.44 28.46 9.86
N VAL A 93 3.85 27.23 9.59
CA VAL A 93 4.48 26.82 8.34
C VAL A 93 3.40 26.36 7.39
N ALA A 94 3.49 26.74 6.12
CA ALA A 94 2.55 26.35 5.10
C ALA A 94 3.25 25.90 3.81
N SER A 95 2.54 25.14 2.99
CA SER A 95 3.08 24.58 1.76
C SER A 95 1.99 24.36 0.72
N LEU A 96 2.32 24.63 -0.54
CA LEU A 96 1.49 24.30 -1.68
C LEU A 96 1.91 22.93 -2.20
N ARG A 97 0.96 22.00 -2.34
CA ARG A 97 1.22 20.60 -2.66
C ARG A 97 0.36 20.13 -3.82
N LEU A 98 0.85 19.13 -4.56
CA LEU A 98 0.09 18.42 -5.58
C LEU A 98 0.11 16.93 -5.27
N ALA A 99 -1.07 16.36 -5.07
CA ALA A 99 -1.23 14.91 -4.94
C ALA A 99 -1.42 14.30 -6.32
N THR A 100 -0.62 13.29 -6.65
CA THR A 100 -0.80 12.45 -7.86
C THR A 100 -1.46 11.10 -7.53
N GLY A 101 -1.77 10.87 -6.25
CA GLY A 101 -2.34 9.62 -5.73
C GLY A 101 -2.69 9.77 -4.24
N TYR A 102 -2.77 8.65 -3.51
CA TYR A 102 -3.10 8.61 -2.07
C TYR A 102 -1.87 8.47 -1.16
N SER A 103 -0.67 8.77 -1.67
CA SER A 103 0.56 8.91 -0.89
C SER A 103 0.74 10.36 -0.39
N SER A 104 1.76 10.63 0.44
CA SER A 104 2.10 12.02 0.82
C SER A 104 2.32 12.88 -0.43
N PRO A 105 1.63 14.03 -0.56
CA PRO A 105 1.71 14.86 -1.75
C PRO A 105 3.04 15.61 -1.83
N GLY A 106 3.58 15.71 -3.05
CA GLY A 106 4.81 16.44 -3.33
C GLY A 106 4.61 17.95 -3.25
N VAL A 107 5.72 18.70 -3.07
CA VAL A 107 5.71 20.17 -3.20
C VAL A 107 5.32 20.55 -4.61
N PHE A 108 4.38 21.48 -4.76
CA PHE A 108 3.98 21.99 -6.07
C PHE A 108 5.09 22.88 -6.65
N THR A 109 5.48 22.61 -7.89
CA THR A 109 6.58 23.32 -8.58
C THR A 109 6.09 24.24 -9.71
N GLY A 110 4.78 24.49 -9.80
CA GLY A 110 4.20 25.39 -10.80
C GLY A 110 4.27 26.87 -10.39
N PRO A 111 3.69 27.77 -11.18
CA PRO A 111 3.83 29.22 -11.00
C PRO A 111 3.00 29.81 -9.84
N ALA A 112 2.13 29.02 -9.22
CA ALA A 112 1.27 29.47 -8.12
C ALA A 112 2.05 29.64 -6.81
N SER A 113 1.60 30.56 -5.95
CA SER A 113 2.29 30.87 -4.69
C SER A 113 1.35 31.18 -3.54
N LEU A 114 1.85 31.02 -2.31
CA LEU A 114 1.16 31.36 -1.07
C LEU A 114 1.81 32.60 -0.45
N LYS A 115 1.02 33.64 -0.21
CA LYS A 115 1.45 34.86 0.47
C LYS A 115 0.68 35.03 1.78
N PRO A 116 1.34 34.94 2.95
CA PRO A 116 0.65 35.05 4.23
C PRO A 116 0.10 36.47 4.44
N ILE A 117 -1.06 36.55 5.11
CA ILE A 117 -1.59 37.76 5.71
C ILE A 117 -1.28 37.66 7.21
N SER A 118 -0.23 38.36 7.65
CA SER A 118 0.35 38.22 8.99
C SER A 118 -0.67 38.43 10.11
N THR A 119 -1.55 39.43 9.98
CA THR A 119 -2.59 39.73 10.98
C THR A 119 -3.58 38.57 11.18
N GLY A 120 -3.77 37.74 10.15
CA GLY A 120 -4.63 36.55 10.22
C GLY A 120 -3.88 35.25 10.50
N THR A 121 -2.55 35.31 10.70
CA THR A 121 -1.72 34.12 10.88
C THR A 121 -1.17 34.09 12.30
N THR A 122 -1.64 33.14 13.11
CA THR A 122 -1.33 33.06 14.54
C THR A 122 -1.24 31.62 15.02
N PHE A 123 -0.46 31.38 16.07
CA PHE A 123 -0.51 30.15 16.86
C PHE A 123 -0.40 30.50 18.34
N ASN A 124 -1.38 30.09 19.15
CA ASN A 124 -1.44 30.41 20.58
C ASN A 124 -1.05 29.23 21.49
N GLY A 125 -0.40 28.21 20.94
CA GLY A 125 -0.08 26.96 21.65
C GLY A 125 -1.18 25.90 21.57
N THR A 126 -2.42 26.26 21.23
CA THR A 126 -3.56 25.33 21.15
C THR A 126 -4.37 25.42 19.87
N THR A 127 -4.33 26.56 19.18
CA THR A 127 -5.03 26.78 17.92
C THR A 127 -4.13 27.60 17.02
N TYR A 128 -4.04 27.20 15.76
CA TYR A 128 -3.38 27.99 14.72
C TYR A 128 -4.37 28.44 13.65
N THR A 129 -4.09 29.61 13.08
CA THR A 129 -4.76 30.14 11.90
C THR A 129 -3.69 30.50 10.88
N TYR A 130 -3.94 30.17 9.62
CA TYR A 130 -3.15 30.57 8.47
C TYR A 130 -4.08 31.26 7.47
N THR A 131 -3.98 32.59 7.39
CA THR A 131 -4.69 33.38 6.38
C THR A 131 -3.71 33.79 5.30
N PHE A 132 -4.07 33.58 4.03
CA PHE A 132 -3.15 33.72 2.92
C PHE A 132 -3.85 34.15 1.63
N LEU A 133 -3.14 34.88 0.79
CA LEU A 133 -3.45 35.03 -0.62
C LEU A 133 -2.79 33.87 -1.39
N CYS A 134 -3.60 33.14 -2.15
CA CYS A 134 -3.14 32.09 -3.07
C CYS A 134 -3.13 32.68 -4.48
N GLU A 135 -1.98 33.12 -4.96
CA GLU A 135 -1.84 33.69 -6.30
C GLU A 135 -1.63 32.59 -7.32
N GLY A 136 -2.36 32.65 -8.43
CA GLY A 136 -2.25 31.71 -9.52
C GLY A 136 -2.76 30.30 -9.18
N CYS A 137 -3.43 30.08 -8.05
CA CYS A 137 -3.77 28.75 -7.55
C CYS A 137 -4.99 28.11 -8.24
N VAL A 138 -5.91 28.89 -8.82
CA VAL A 138 -7.06 28.35 -9.55
C VAL A 138 -6.61 27.99 -10.97
N GLN A 139 -6.45 26.69 -11.23
CA GLN A 139 -5.89 26.13 -12.47
C GLN A 139 -6.98 25.73 -13.46
N ALA A 140 -6.67 25.85 -14.76
CA ALA A 140 -7.53 25.39 -15.84
C ALA A 140 -7.37 23.89 -16.18
N ASP A 141 -6.37 23.22 -15.60
CA ASP A 141 -6.02 21.81 -15.87
C ASP A 141 -6.89 20.79 -15.11
N GLY A 142 -7.88 21.25 -14.33
CA GLY A 142 -8.75 20.41 -13.53
C GLY A 142 -8.14 19.94 -12.20
N SER A 143 -7.01 20.50 -11.78
CA SER A 143 -6.42 20.27 -10.45
C SER A 143 -7.11 21.07 -9.33
N THR A 144 -7.96 22.05 -9.67
CA THR A 144 -8.75 22.86 -8.73
C THR A 144 -10.20 23.03 -9.19
N PHE A 145 -11.01 23.75 -8.41
CA PHE A 145 -12.29 24.30 -8.84
C PHE A 145 -12.11 25.27 -10.03
N ALA A 146 -13.18 25.49 -10.80
CA ALA A 146 -13.18 26.41 -11.94
C ALA A 146 -13.33 27.88 -11.48
N ALA A 147 -12.63 28.81 -12.12
CA ALA A 147 -12.63 30.24 -11.75
C ALA A 147 -14.03 30.92 -11.80
N ASN A 148 -14.94 30.38 -12.61
CA ASN A 148 -16.33 30.85 -12.75
C ASN A 148 -17.34 29.95 -12.01
N ALA A 149 -16.89 29.04 -11.14
CA ALA A 149 -17.77 28.17 -10.38
C ALA A 149 -18.72 29.00 -9.49
N THR A 150 -20.00 28.62 -9.47
CA THR A 150 -21.02 29.16 -8.55
C THR A 150 -21.07 28.34 -7.25
N THR A 151 -20.71 27.07 -7.32
CA THR A 151 -20.50 26.16 -6.19
C THR A 151 -19.28 25.28 -6.46
N ALA A 152 -18.60 24.85 -5.41
CA ALA A 152 -17.53 23.86 -5.55
C ALA A 152 -17.49 22.91 -4.36
N VAL A 153 -17.04 21.69 -4.63
CA VAL A 153 -16.77 20.69 -3.60
C VAL A 153 -15.26 20.65 -3.34
N LEU A 154 -14.86 20.96 -2.12
CA LEU A 154 -13.47 20.98 -1.67
C LEU A 154 -13.24 19.86 -0.67
N GLY A 155 -12.04 19.26 -0.67
CA GLY A 155 -11.65 18.26 0.32
C GLY A 155 -10.90 18.91 1.49
N TRP A 156 -11.15 18.49 2.72
CA TRP A 156 -10.39 18.95 3.89
C TRP A 156 -9.69 17.78 4.58
N ALA A 157 -8.60 18.08 5.26
CA ALA A 157 -7.80 17.12 6.00
C ALA A 157 -7.25 17.75 7.28
N LEU A 158 -7.21 16.97 8.36
CA LEU A 158 -6.60 17.33 9.64
C LEU A 158 -5.79 16.13 10.14
N ALA A 159 -4.55 16.34 10.52
CA ALA A 159 -3.68 15.37 11.14
C ALA A 159 -3.43 15.75 12.61
N ASN A 160 -3.32 14.74 13.47
CA ASN A 160 -3.01 14.93 14.88
C ASN A 160 -1.50 15.01 15.15
N ALA A 161 -0.67 14.57 14.20
CA ALA A 161 0.79 14.56 14.31
C ALA A 161 1.42 15.57 13.34
N SER A 162 2.41 16.32 13.83
CA SER A 162 3.16 17.26 12.99
C SER A 162 3.98 16.52 11.93
N PRO A 163 4.34 17.18 10.82
CA PRO A 163 5.28 16.62 9.84
C PRO A 163 6.61 16.20 10.49
N ALA A 164 7.33 15.25 9.88
CA ALA A 164 8.58 14.72 10.44
C ALA A 164 9.65 15.81 10.69
N SER A 165 9.65 16.87 9.88
CA SER A 165 10.48 18.05 10.08
C SER A 165 9.60 19.30 10.08
N PRO A 166 8.99 19.67 11.22
CA PRO A 166 7.97 20.73 11.29
C PRO A 166 8.47 22.13 10.87
N ALA A 167 9.78 22.38 10.90
CA ALA A 167 10.34 23.65 10.42
C ALA A 167 10.48 23.72 8.89
N ASP A 168 10.39 22.59 8.18
CA ASP A 168 10.61 22.48 6.74
C ASP A 168 9.28 22.41 5.99
N SER A 169 8.97 23.42 5.17
CA SER A 169 7.75 23.47 4.36
C SER A 169 7.68 22.38 3.30
N SER A 170 8.79 21.69 2.99
CA SER A 170 8.87 20.54 2.09
C SER A 170 8.68 19.19 2.80
N SER A 171 8.64 19.17 4.14
CA SER A 171 8.52 17.96 4.95
C SER A 171 7.42 17.02 4.47
N THR A 172 7.68 15.72 4.58
CA THR A 172 6.68 14.69 4.28
C THR A 172 5.48 14.84 5.22
N LEU A 173 4.28 14.77 4.65
CA LEU A 173 3.03 14.87 5.39
C LEU A 173 2.58 13.47 5.82
N GLY A 174 2.36 13.31 7.11
CA GLY A 174 1.75 12.10 7.66
C GLY A 174 0.27 11.96 7.31
N PHE A 175 -0.34 10.79 7.45
CA PHE A 175 -1.79 10.61 7.20
C PHE A 175 -2.65 11.49 8.13
N HIS A 176 -3.69 12.12 7.56
CA HIS A 176 -4.61 13.05 8.22
C HIS A 176 -5.63 12.34 9.13
N ALA A 177 -5.12 11.76 10.23
CA ALA A 177 -5.90 10.95 11.17
C ALA A 177 -6.81 11.76 12.13
N GLY A 178 -6.68 13.09 12.16
CA GLY A 178 -7.56 14.00 12.90
C GLY A 178 -8.92 14.23 12.23
N GLY A 179 -9.05 13.81 10.97
CA GLY A 179 -10.30 13.82 10.22
C GLY A 179 -10.09 14.30 8.79
N PHE A 180 -11.01 13.93 7.91
CA PHE A 180 -11.06 14.40 6.54
C PHE A 180 -12.49 14.27 6.02
N GLY A 181 -12.77 14.92 4.90
CA GLY A 181 -14.08 14.86 4.24
C GLY A 181 -14.16 15.86 3.10
N LEU A 182 -15.36 16.06 2.57
CA LEU A 182 -15.61 17.12 1.60
C LEU A 182 -16.60 18.14 2.15
N PHE A 183 -16.52 19.36 1.63
CA PHE A 183 -17.47 20.44 1.86
C PHE A 183 -17.97 21.00 0.55
N GLY A 184 -19.25 21.39 0.52
CA GLY A 184 -19.76 22.31 -0.50
C GLY A 184 -19.50 23.76 -0.08
N VAL A 185 -19.06 24.58 -1.02
CA VAL A 185 -18.84 26.02 -0.81
C VAL A 185 -19.66 26.80 -1.83
N ASP A 186 -20.40 27.80 -1.35
CA ASP A 186 -21.08 28.79 -2.18
C ASP A 186 -20.03 29.80 -2.69
N MET A 187 -19.56 29.56 -3.91
CA MET A 187 -18.52 30.38 -4.53
C MET A 187 -19.07 31.72 -5.01
N THR A 188 -20.37 31.83 -5.25
CA THR A 188 -21.01 33.12 -5.54
C THR A 188 -21.00 34.02 -4.31
N ALA A 189 -21.38 33.48 -3.15
CA ALA A 189 -21.40 34.23 -1.89
C ALA A 189 -20.00 34.55 -1.34
N ALA A 190 -18.93 33.92 -1.87
CA ALA A 190 -17.54 34.21 -1.53
C ALA A 190 -16.95 35.42 -2.28
N ARG A 191 -17.65 35.93 -3.30
CA ARG A 191 -17.18 37.06 -4.11
C ARG A 191 -17.34 38.38 -3.37
N SER A 192 -16.34 39.26 -3.47
CA SER A 192 -16.34 40.55 -2.79
C SER A 192 -15.62 41.64 -3.59
N ALA A 193 -16.23 42.82 -3.67
CA ALA A 193 -15.59 44.04 -4.19
C ALA A 193 -14.36 44.46 -3.36
N SER A 194 -14.30 44.06 -2.08
CA SER A 194 -13.17 44.33 -1.20
C SER A 194 -11.99 43.37 -1.40
N PHE A 195 -12.09 42.38 -2.29
CA PHE A 195 -11.03 41.38 -2.49
C PHE A 195 -9.67 42.00 -2.75
N THR A 196 -9.57 42.98 -3.65
CA THR A 196 -8.29 43.65 -3.97
C THR A 196 -7.69 44.35 -2.76
N GLN A 197 -8.52 44.97 -1.92
CA GLN A 197 -8.09 45.61 -0.67
C GLN A 197 -7.57 44.57 0.33
N TRP A 198 -8.25 43.43 0.46
CA TRP A 198 -7.85 42.34 1.34
C TRP A 198 -6.58 41.63 0.85
N ALA A 199 -6.44 41.43 -0.47
CA ALA A 199 -5.26 40.82 -1.08
C ALA A 199 -4.01 41.69 -0.86
N ALA A 200 -4.16 43.01 -0.81
CA ALA A 200 -3.07 43.95 -0.50
C ALA A 200 -2.56 43.85 0.95
N LEU A 201 -3.28 43.15 1.84
CA LEU A 201 -2.78 42.82 3.19
C LEU A 201 -1.76 41.67 3.17
N ALA A 202 -1.64 40.95 2.05
CA ALA A 202 -0.68 39.88 1.92
C ALA A 202 0.72 40.46 1.76
N GLU A 203 1.63 40.06 2.64
CA GLU A 203 3.02 40.48 2.54
C GLU A 203 3.70 39.74 1.37
N PRO A 204 4.73 40.33 0.74
CA PRO A 204 5.60 39.57 -0.15
C PRO A 204 6.13 38.40 0.67
N GLY A 205 5.65 37.19 0.38
CA GLY A 205 5.98 36.03 1.20
C GLY A 205 7.49 35.95 1.37
N ILE A 206 7.95 35.51 2.56
CA ILE A 206 9.29 34.95 2.66
C ILE A 206 9.37 33.93 1.51
N PRO A 207 10.30 34.08 0.56
CA PRO A 207 10.42 33.10 -0.49
C PRO A 207 10.58 31.76 0.20
N THR A 208 9.59 30.88 0.06
CA THR A 208 9.83 29.44 0.23
C THR A 208 10.58 28.96 -1.00
N THR A 209 11.65 29.67 -1.36
CA THR A 209 12.77 29.01 -2.01
C THR A 209 13.19 27.96 -1.00
N PRO A 210 13.24 26.68 -1.37
CA PRO A 210 13.92 25.72 -0.53
C PRO A 210 15.32 26.31 -0.33
N THR A 211 15.65 26.74 0.89
CA THR A 211 16.99 26.42 1.34
C THR A 211 16.95 24.91 1.29
N PRO A 212 17.67 24.23 0.37
CA PRO A 212 17.95 22.84 0.62
C PRO A 212 18.50 22.87 2.04
N GLY A 213 17.81 22.20 2.96
CA GLY A 213 18.47 21.85 4.19
C GLY A 213 19.78 21.25 3.73
N ASN A 214 20.85 21.98 3.95
CA ASN A 214 22.20 21.45 3.99
C ASN A 214 22.21 20.55 5.24
N GLY A 215 21.30 19.57 5.31
CA GLY A 215 21.74 18.22 5.58
C GLY A 215 22.78 18.02 4.51
N THR A 216 24.01 18.30 4.91
CA THR A 216 25.17 18.01 4.11
C THR A 216 24.89 16.64 3.52
N SER A 217 24.68 16.58 2.21
CA SER A 217 25.23 15.48 1.46
C SER A 217 26.74 15.65 1.63
N ASN A 218 27.23 15.36 2.83
CA ASN A 218 28.51 14.76 2.94
C ASN A 218 28.37 13.60 1.98
N GLY A 219 29.14 13.65 0.89
CA GLY A 219 29.64 12.43 0.28
C GLY A 219 30.41 11.70 1.38
N THR A 220 29.69 11.17 2.36
CA THR A 220 30.22 10.34 3.41
C THR A 220 30.54 9.09 2.65
N ILE A 221 31.82 8.93 2.31
CA ILE A 221 32.36 7.72 1.72
C ILE A 221 31.75 6.57 2.53
N PRO A 222 30.97 5.67 1.89
CA PRO A 222 30.34 4.59 2.62
C PRO A 222 31.38 3.83 3.43
N THR A 223 31.10 3.61 4.70
CA THR A 223 31.98 2.76 5.51
C THR A 223 31.91 1.33 4.99
N ILE A 224 32.99 0.57 5.10
CA ILE A 224 33.02 -0.83 4.65
C ILE A 224 32.85 -1.73 5.88
N SER A 225 31.88 -2.64 5.84
CA SER A 225 31.72 -3.67 6.86
C SER A 225 32.90 -4.64 6.85
N ASN A 226 33.39 -5.00 8.04
CA ASN A 226 34.45 -6.01 8.20
C ASN A 226 33.92 -7.46 8.07
N THR A 227 32.60 -7.64 7.87
CA THR A 227 31.97 -8.95 7.76
C THR A 227 31.37 -9.14 6.38
N THR A 228 31.58 -10.33 5.81
CA THR A 228 31.08 -10.74 4.50
C THR A 228 30.21 -11.98 4.60
N TYR A 229 29.33 -12.17 3.62
CA TYR A 229 28.33 -13.24 3.64
C TYR A 229 28.29 -13.99 2.31
N ASP A 230 27.94 -15.27 2.36
CA ASP A 230 27.68 -16.06 1.16
C ASP A 230 26.37 -15.62 0.49
N TYR A 231 25.36 -15.30 1.30
CA TYR A 231 24.10 -14.77 0.82
C TYR A 231 23.71 -13.48 1.55
N ILE A 232 23.29 -12.48 0.79
CA ILE A 232 22.63 -11.28 1.32
C ILE A 232 21.21 -11.24 0.77
N VAL A 233 20.23 -11.35 1.66
CA VAL A 233 18.79 -11.25 1.36
C VAL A 233 18.32 -9.85 1.70
N VAL A 234 17.67 -9.19 0.75
CA VAL A 234 17.25 -7.79 0.87
C VAL A 234 15.73 -7.72 1.04
N GLY A 235 15.25 -7.46 2.25
CA GLY A 235 13.83 -7.35 2.60
C GLY A 235 13.34 -8.54 3.41
N GLY A 236 12.81 -8.27 4.62
CA GLY A 236 12.28 -9.24 5.57
C GLY A 236 10.77 -9.48 5.43
N GLY A 237 10.21 -9.36 4.22
CA GLY A 237 8.83 -9.76 3.91
C GLY A 237 8.66 -11.29 3.84
N PRO A 238 7.45 -11.81 3.52
CA PRO A 238 7.19 -13.24 3.48
C PRO A 238 8.21 -14.05 2.67
N ALA A 239 8.50 -13.60 1.44
CA ALA A 239 9.44 -14.26 0.56
C ALA A 239 10.88 -14.20 1.07
N GLY A 240 11.31 -13.07 1.64
CA GLY A 240 12.65 -12.90 2.18
C GLY A 240 12.91 -13.74 3.43
N LEU A 241 11.89 -13.93 4.28
CA LEU A 241 11.96 -14.80 5.45
C LEU A 241 12.06 -16.29 5.06
N ILE A 242 11.24 -16.72 4.09
CA ILE A 242 11.35 -18.06 3.50
C ILE A 242 12.74 -18.27 2.91
N THR A 243 13.16 -17.33 2.07
CA THR A 243 14.47 -17.38 1.40
C THR A 243 15.61 -17.48 2.39
N SER A 244 15.61 -16.64 3.42
CA SER A 244 16.66 -16.64 4.43
C SER A 244 16.77 -17.98 5.12
N GLN A 245 15.64 -18.55 5.56
CA GLN A 245 15.62 -19.84 6.22
C GLN A 245 16.06 -20.98 5.29
N ARG A 246 15.57 -21.02 4.05
CA ARG A 246 15.94 -22.09 3.11
C ARG A 246 17.43 -22.04 2.77
N LEU A 247 18.02 -20.85 2.68
CA LEU A 247 19.46 -20.70 2.46
C LEU A 247 20.32 -21.15 3.67
N THR A 248 19.84 -21.02 4.91
CA THR A 248 20.60 -21.51 6.07
C THR A 248 20.73 -23.03 6.09
N GLU A 249 19.83 -23.77 5.43
CA GLU A 249 19.92 -25.23 5.28
C GLU A 249 21.17 -25.67 4.48
N THR A 250 21.76 -24.76 3.70
CA THR A 250 23.00 -25.03 2.94
C THR A 250 24.26 -24.97 3.80
N GLY A 251 24.17 -24.53 5.07
CA GLY A 251 25.31 -24.31 5.96
C GLY A 251 26.18 -23.10 5.58
N ARG A 252 25.72 -22.25 4.66
CA ARG A 252 26.41 -21.01 4.25
C ARG A 252 25.94 -19.80 5.07
N SER A 253 26.74 -18.74 5.13
CA SER A 253 26.38 -17.56 5.93
C SER A 253 25.37 -16.65 5.23
N VAL A 254 24.30 -16.29 5.95
CA VAL A 254 23.14 -15.56 5.44
C VAL A 254 22.95 -14.28 6.22
N LEU A 255 22.93 -13.13 5.54
CA LEU A 255 22.51 -11.86 6.09
C LEU A 255 21.14 -11.47 5.55
N LEU A 256 20.16 -11.30 6.43
CA LEU A 256 18.88 -10.67 6.10
C LEU A 256 18.91 -9.19 6.50
N LEU A 257 18.72 -8.31 5.50
CA LEU A 257 18.60 -6.86 5.68
C LEU A 257 17.14 -6.45 5.60
N GLU A 258 16.61 -5.82 6.66
CA GLU A 258 15.26 -5.25 6.70
C GLU A 258 15.35 -3.74 6.97
N ARG A 259 14.63 -2.96 6.17
CA ARG A 259 14.62 -1.50 6.32
C ARG A 259 13.85 -1.02 7.54
N GLY A 260 12.87 -1.80 7.96
CA GLY A 260 11.94 -1.52 9.03
C GLY A 260 12.39 -1.95 10.42
N VAL A 261 11.52 -1.64 11.38
CA VAL A 261 11.63 -2.06 12.78
C VAL A 261 11.05 -3.47 12.98
N ALA A 262 11.26 -4.04 14.17
CA ALA A 262 10.55 -5.25 14.60
C ALA A 262 9.04 -5.01 14.68
N SER A 263 8.23 -6.01 14.33
CA SER A 263 6.77 -5.92 14.29
C SER A 263 6.12 -6.64 15.46
N THR A 264 6.11 -7.97 15.43
CA THR A 264 5.48 -8.86 16.42
C THR A 264 6.22 -8.86 17.74
N ALA A 265 5.54 -9.19 18.84
CA ALA A 265 6.16 -9.25 20.16
C ALA A 265 7.36 -10.23 20.18
N SER A 266 7.21 -11.39 19.53
CA SER A 266 8.26 -12.41 19.41
C SER A 266 9.55 -11.93 18.72
N THR A 267 9.46 -10.88 17.89
CA THR A 267 10.61 -10.28 17.22
C THR A 267 11.14 -9.02 17.93
N GLY A 268 10.61 -8.70 19.12
CA GLY A 268 10.98 -7.53 19.90
C GLY A 268 10.18 -6.28 19.56
N GLY A 269 9.07 -6.42 18.83
CA GLY A 269 8.13 -5.34 18.56
C GLY A 269 7.47 -4.80 19.84
N LYS A 270 7.19 -3.49 19.85
CA LYS A 270 6.72 -2.76 21.05
C LYS A 270 5.40 -2.01 20.85
N ARG A 271 4.74 -2.20 19.70
CA ARG A 271 3.44 -1.57 19.43
C ARG A 271 2.34 -2.41 20.06
N PHE A 272 2.29 -2.39 21.39
CA PHE A 272 1.38 -3.22 22.18
C PHE A 272 -0.08 -2.79 22.03
N VAL A 273 -1.00 -3.76 22.04
CA VAL A 273 -2.43 -3.48 22.16
C VAL A 273 -2.73 -2.83 23.52
N PRO A 274 -3.78 -2.00 23.66
CA PRO A 274 -3.98 -1.19 24.86
C PRO A 274 -4.19 -2.00 26.15
N TRP A 275 -4.65 -3.24 26.00
CA TRP A 275 -5.04 -4.15 27.09
C TRP A 275 -4.01 -5.25 27.39
N ASN A 276 -2.89 -5.34 26.65
CA ASN A 276 -1.86 -6.35 26.88
C ASN A 276 -0.47 -5.85 26.46
N SER A 277 0.51 -5.91 27.37
CA SER A 277 1.89 -5.44 27.17
C SER A 277 2.86 -6.48 26.58
N SER A 278 2.36 -7.66 26.20
CA SER A 278 3.11 -8.77 25.62
C SER A 278 2.62 -9.14 24.21
N LEU A 279 1.57 -8.48 23.71
CA LEU A 279 1.01 -8.68 22.38
C LEU A 279 0.94 -7.35 21.63
N THR A 280 1.39 -7.35 20.38
CA THR A 280 1.34 -6.18 19.51
C THR A 280 0.10 -6.17 18.63
N TYR A 281 -0.22 -5.02 18.05
CA TYR A 281 -1.22 -4.91 16.99
C TYR A 281 -0.93 -5.82 15.78
N TYR A 282 0.33 -6.20 15.57
CA TYR A 282 0.71 -7.12 14.50
C TYR A 282 0.39 -8.58 14.87
N ASP A 283 0.39 -8.93 16.16
CA ASP A 283 0.11 -10.28 16.63
C ASP A 283 -1.40 -10.59 16.60
N VAL A 284 -2.25 -9.63 17.02
CA VAL A 284 -3.68 -9.88 17.27
C VAL A 284 -4.53 -9.71 16.00
N PRO A 285 -5.15 -10.77 15.46
CA PRO A 285 -5.91 -10.70 14.20
C PRO A 285 -7.04 -9.67 14.20
N GLY A 286 -7.84 -9.59 15.27
CA GLY A 286 -9.02 -8.74 15.33
C GLY A 286 -8.75 -7.24 15.28
N VAL A 287 -7.53 -6.79 15.58
CA VAL A 287 -7.16 -5.36 15.64
C VAL A 287 -6.08 -4.97 14.63
N PHE A 288 -5.79 -5.83 13.65
CA PHE A 288 -4.72 -5.58 12.67
C PHE A 288 -4.88 -4.24 11.93
N ASN A 289 -6.12 -3.79 11.70
CA ASN A 289 -6.45 -2.55 11.00
C ASN A 289 -6.34 -1.30 11.89
N SER A 290 -5.94 -1.46 13.14
CA SER A 290 -6.03 -0.43 14.19
C SER A 290 -4.67 -0.02 14.74
N LEU A 291 -3.61 -0.12 13.92
CA LEU A 291 -2.28 0.39 14.28
C LEU A 291 -2.38 1.84 14.82
N PRO A 292 -1.87 2.14 16.04
CA PRO A 292 -2.07 3.43 16.70
C PRO A 292 -1.62 4.63 15.88
N GLN A 293 -2.26 5.78 16.12
CA GLN A 293 -1.78 7.07 15.62
C GLN A 293 -0.35 7.35 16.11
N GLY A 294 0.50 7.93 15.25
CA GLY A 294 1.94 8.11 15.52
C GLY A 294 2.83 6.91 15.16
N THR A 295 2.33 5.94 14.39
CA THR A 295 3.12 4.86 13.73
C THR A 295 3.71 5.27 12.38
N GLN A 296 3.44 6.49 11.93
CA GLN A 296 3.68 6.91 10.55
C GLN A 296 5.19 7.03 10.27
N GLY A 297 5.68 6.18 9.36
CA GLY A 297 7.10 5.98 9.04
C GLY A 297 7.68 4.65 9.54
N GLU A 298 7.08 4.03 10.56
CA GLU A 298 7.57 2.76 11.13
C GLU A 298 6.82 1.54 10.59
N GLY A 299 5.50 1.62 10.39
CA GLY A 299 4.69 0.48 9.93
C GLY A 299 4.63 0.31 8.40
N TYR A 300 4.66 1.42 7.70
CA TYR A 300 4.44 1.51 6.25
C TYR A 300 5.48 2.37 5.56
N CYS A 301 5.66 2.08 4.29
CA CYS A 301 6.65 2.70 3.44
C CYS A 301 6.19 4.06 2.95
N THR A 302 7.12 5.02 2.97
CA THR A 302 6.87 6.41 2.58
C THR A 302 7.37 6.74 1.18
N ASP A 303 8.11 5.81 0.56
CA ASP A 303 8.81 5.97 -0.71
C ASP A 303 8.29 5.02 -1.81
N THR A 304 7.10 4.46 -1.63
CA THR A 304 6.45 3.54 -2.57
C THR A 304 5.21 4.15 -3.24
N ALA A 305 4.93 3.72 -4.48
CA ALA A 305 3.80 4.21 -5.28
C ALA A 305 2.42 3.93 -4.66
N SER A 306 2.35 2.93 -3.78
CA SER A 306 1.16 2.51 -3.04
C SER A 306 1.56 2.07 -1.63
N ILE A 307 0.59 1.64 -0.83
CA ILE A 307 0.80 1.15 0.54
C ILE A 307 1.65 -0.13 0.50
N ALA A 308 2.71 -0.16 1.31
CA ALA A 308 3.53 -1.34 1.56
C ALA A 308 4.00 -1.36 3.01
N GLY A 309 4.12 -2.55 3.60
CA GLY A 309 4.64 -2.72 4.96
C GLY A 309 6.15 -2.49 5.04
N CYS A 310 6.59 -1.68 6.00
CA CYS A 310 8.00 -1.32 6.25
C CYS A 310 8.43 -1.76 7.65
N VAL A 311 8.14 -3.00 7.99
CA VAL A 311 8.50 -3.66 9.24
C VAL A 311 9.02 -5.06 8.92
N LEU A 312 9.67 -5.71 9.88
CA LEU A 312 9.95 -7.14 9.78
C LEU A 312 8.65 -7.93 9.55
N GLY A 313 8.66 -8.84 8.58
CA GLY A 313 7.49 -9.54 8.03
C GLY A 313 6.77 -8.78 6.91
N GLY A 314 7.14 -7.52 6.64
CA GLY A 314 6.66 -6.70 5.52
C GLY A 314 5.14 -6.62 5.45
N GLY A 315 4.58 -6.81 4.24
CA GLY A 315 3.14 -6.90 4.02
C GLY A 315 2.44 -7.98 4.85
N GLY A 316 3.13 -9.08 5.16
CA GLY A 316 2.61 -10.19 5.96
C GLY A 316 2.31 -9.81 7.41
N SER A 317 2.94 -8.76 7.94
CA SER A 317 2.69 -8.26 9.30
C SER A 317 1.54 -7.26 9.38
N VAL A 318 1.17 -6.61 8.27
CA VAL A 318 0.21 -5.48 8.26
C VAL A 318 -1.09 -5.78 7.52
N ASN A 319 -1.16 -6.84 6.74
CA ASN A 319 -2.33 -7.15 5.91
C ASN A 319 -3.48 -7.79 6.71
N GLY A 320 -4.64 -7.96 6.05
CA GLY A 320 -5.82 -8.63 6.61
C GLY A 320 -5.74 -10.16 6.68
N MET A 321 -4.53 -10.74 6.69
CA MET A 321 -4.23 -12.17 6.86
C MET A 321 -4.88 -13.13 5.86
N ALA A 322 -5.48 -12.65 4.76
CA ALA A 322 -6.03 -13.54 3.75
C ALA A 322 -4.94 -14.48 3.19
N PHE A 323 -5.18 -15.77 3.27
CA PHE A 323 -4.25 -16.84 2.88
C PHE A 323 -4.89 -17.75 1.85
N ILE A 324 -5.06 -17.20 0.65
CA ILE A 324 -5.77 -17.86 -0.42
C ILE A 324 -4.81 -18.84 -1.11
N HIS A 325 -4.96 -20.14 -0.86
CA HIS A 325 -4.20 -21.16 -1.61
C HIS A 325 -4.49 -21.01 -3.10
N PRO A 326 -3.46 -20.82 -3.96
CA PRO A 326 -3.70 -20.58 -5.38
C PRO A 326 -4.31 -21.84 -6.00
N PRO A 327 -5.39 -21.72 -6.80
CA PRO A 327 -5.79 -22.80 -7.68
C PRO A 327 -4.67 -23.11 -8.69
N SER A 328 -4.64 -24.33 -9.21
CA SER A 328 -3.63 -24.80 -10.18
C SER A 328 -3.42 -23.85 -11.37
N TRP A 329 -4.51 -23.32 -11.94
CA TRP A 329 -4.47 -22.41 -13.09
C TRP A 329 -3.74 -21.07 -12.85
N ASP A 330 -3.58 -20.64 -11.59
CA ASP A 330 -2.77 -19.44 -11.29
C ASP A 330 -1.30 -19.61 -11.70
N PHE A 331 -0.81 -20.86 -11.73
CA PHE A 331 0.50 -21.21 -12.29
C PHE A 331 0.38 -21.73 -13.72
N ASP A 332 -0.63 -22.54 -14.03
CA ASP A 332 -0.68 -23.23 -15.33
C ASP A 332 -0.90 -22.28 -16.52
N ASP A 333 -1.64 -21.18 -16.36
CA ASP A 333 -2.04 -20.34 -17.50
C ASP A 333 -0.88 -19.49 -18.03
N ASN A 334 -0.25 -18.68 -17.18
CA ASN A 334 0.66 -17.62 -17.62
C ASN A 334 2.11 -17.72 -17.11
N TRP A 335 2.43 -18.71 -16.25
CA TRP A 335 3.83 -18.95 -15.87
C TRP A 335 4.57 -19.77 -16.94
N PRO A 336 5.89 -19.60 -17.08
CA PRO A 336 6.69 -20.38 -18.04
C PRO A 336 6.77 -21.86 -17.65
N GLU A 337 7.18 -22.70 -18.61
CA GLU A 337 7.52 -24.11 -18.34
C GLU A 337 8.58 -24.24 -17.23
N GLY A 338 8.41 -25.23 -16.35
CA GLY A 338 9.21 -25.38 -15.13
C GLY A 338 8.72 -24.57 -13.92
N TRP A 339 7.61 -23.82 -14.10
CA TRP A 339 6.87 -23.09 -13.06
C TRP A 339 5.37 -23.37 -13.09
N LYS A 340 4.92 -24.37 -13.85
CA LYS A 340 3.52 -24.82 -13.85
C LYS A 340 3.16 -25.41 -12.49
N TRP A 341 1.89 -25.63 -12.20
CA TRP A 341 1.45 -26.15 -10.91
C TRP A 341 2.20 -27.43 -10.53
N ALA A 342 2.36 -28.35 -11.48
CA ALA A 342 3.11 -29.59 -11.26
C ALA A 342 4.57 -29.38 -10.81
N ASP A 343 5.21 -28.28 -11.25
CA ASP A 343 6.59 -27.95 -10.90
C ASP A 343 6.72 -27.29 -9.52
N VAL A 344 5.70 -26.52 -9.11
CA VAL A 344 5.66 -25.78 -7.84
C VAL A 344 4.92 -26.52 -6.73
N ALA A 345 4.14 -27.56 -7.04
CA ALA A 345 3.39 -28.32 -6.05
C ALA A 345 4.26 -28.84 -4.90
N PRO A 346 5.48 -29.39 -5.11
CA PRO A 346 6.35 -29.79 -4.01
C PRO A 346 6.79 -28.61 -3.12
N ALA A 347 6.95 -27.41 -3.68
CA ALA A 347 7.24 -26.20 -2.93
C ALA A 347 6.02 -25.74 -2.11
N ALA A 348 4.82 -25.87 -2.68
CA ALA A 348 3.57 -25.61 -1.98
C ALA A 348 3.36 -26.58 -0.82
N GLU A 349 3.61 -27.88 -1.01
CA GLU A 349 3.54 -28.89 0.05
C GLU A 349 4.47 -28.57 1.23
N ARG A 350 5.72 -28.18 0.96
CA ARG A 350 6.66 -27.75 2.02
C ARG A 350 6.15 -26.53 2.78
N LEU A 351 5.63 -25.53 2.05
CA LEU A 351 5.06 -24.34 2.65
C LEU A 351 3.88 -24.69 3.55
N TYR A 352 2.90 -25.44 3.05
CA TYR A 352 1.67 -25.74 3.78
C TYR A 352 1.88 -26.71 4.94
N ALA A 353 2.87 -27.61 4.85
CA ALA A 353 3.27 -28.42 6.00
C ALA A 353 3.77 -27.56 7.17
N ARG A 354 4.36 -26.39 6.89
CA ARG A 354 4.90 -25.49 7.91
C ARG A 354 3.97 -24.34 8.28
N ASN A 355 3.16 -23.89 7.32
CA ASN A 355 2.26 -22.75 7.42
C ASN A 355 0.93 -23.06 6.71
N PRO A 356 0.08 -23.92 7.30
CA PRO A 356 -1.12 -24.45 6.64
C PRO A 356 -2.23 -23.41 6.44
N GLY A 357 -2.27 -22.35 7.26
CA GLY A 357 -3.43 -21.47 7.36
C GLY A 357 -4.61 -22.15 8.04
N THR A 358 -5.74 -21.45 8.13
CA THR A 358 -6.98 -21.97 8.72
C THR A 358 -8.21 -21.23 8.18
N THR A 359 -9.33 -21.94 8.06
CA THR A 359 -10.68 -21.37 7.88
C THR A 359 -11.43 -21.21 9.20
N MET A 360 -10.88 -21.75 10.30
CA MET A 360 -11.44 -21.71 11.64
C MET A 360 -10.34 -21.36 12.67
N PRO A 361 -10.02 -20.07 12.87
CA PRO A 361 -8.92 -19.64 13.74
C PRO A 361 -9.22 -19.78 15.24
N SER A 362 -10.50 -19.82 15.62
CA SER A 362 -10.93 -20.01 17.02
C SER A 362 -10.78 -21.48 17.41
N ARG A 363 -10.05 -21.75 18.49
CA ARG A 363 -9.71 -23.12 18.93
C ARG A 363 -10.91 -23.97 19.33
N ASP A 364 -11.99 -23.34 19.78
CA ASP A 364 -13.26 -24.00 20.10
C ASP A 364 -14.10 -24.42 18.89
N GLY A 365 -13.67 -24.09 17.67
CA GLY A 365 -14.39 -24.41 16.44
C GLY A 365 -15.64 -23.55 16.21
N ILE A 366 -15.79 -22.43 16.94
CA ILE A 366 -16.91 -21.51 16.81
C ILE A 366 -16.52 -20.31 15.94
N GLN A 367 -17.39 -19.98 14.98
CA GLN A 367 -17.30 -18.71 14.26
C GLN A 367 -17.99 -17.61 15.06
N TYR A 368 -17.23 -16.62 15.49
CA TYR A 368 -17.75 -15.46 16.23
C TYR A 368 -18.17 -14.33 15.28
N ASP A 369 -19.12 -13.49 15.72
CA ASP A 369 -19.61 -12.35 14.93
C ASP A 369 -20.12 -12.78 13.54
N ASN A 370 -20.93 -13.86 13.51
CA ASN A 370 -21.23 -14.63 12.31
C ASN A 370 -22.59 -14.35 11.67
N GLU A 371 -23.39 -13.39 12.16
CA GLU A 371 -24.70 -13.07 11.58
C GLU A 371 -24.60 -12.72 10.07
N SER A 372 -23.58 -11.95 9.69
CA SER A 372 -23.29 -11.65 8.29
C SER A 372 -22.99 -12.91 7.46
N THR A 373 -22.32 -13.90 8.04
CA THR A 373 -22.05 -15.19 7.38
C THR A 373 -23.35 -15.94 7.14
N VAL A 374 -24.23 -16.01 8.14
CA VAL A 374 -25.52 -16.71 8.03
C VAL A 374 -26.38 -16.11 6.92
N VAL A 375 -26.52 -14.78 6.91
CA VAL A 375 -27.33 -14.08 5.89
C VAL A 375 -26.73 -14.26 4.49
N ILE A 376 -25.41 -14.08 4.36
CA ILE A 376 -24.75 -14.12 3.04
C ILE A 376 -24.69 -15.53 2.48
N SER A 377 -24.33 -16.54 3.28
CA SER A 377 -24.25 -17.94 2.83
C SER A 377 -25.61 -18.43 2.33
N SER A 378 -26.67 -18.24 3.12
CA SER A 378 -28.04 -18.62 2.72
C SER A 378 -28.45 -17.94 1.41
N TRP A 379 -28.18 -16.63 1.28
CA TRP A 379 -28.49 -15.89 0.06
C TRP A 379 -27.69 -16.39 -1.16
N LEU A 380 -26.42 -16.75 -0.98
CA LEU A 380 -25.58 -17.31 -2.05
C LEU A 380 -26.07 -18.71 -2.47
N GLU A 381 -26.41 -19.58 -1.53
CA GLU A 381 -26.97 -20.92 -1.76
C GLU A 381 -28.27 -20.88 -2.56
N GLU A 382 -29.21 -20.02 -2.17
CA GLU A 382 -30.48 -19.80 -2.90
C GLU A 382 -30.25 -19.31 -4.34
N ASN A 383 -29.09 -18.72 -4.61
CA ASN A 383 -28.66 -18.25 -5.91
C ASN A 383 -27.70 -19.21 -6.62
N GLY A 384 -27.57 -20.45 -6.15
CA GLY A 384 -26.86 -21.54 -6.82
C GLY A 384 -25.34 -21.52 -6.63
N TRP A 385 -24.82 -20.73 -5.69
CA TRP A 385 -23.42 -20.81 -5.30
C TRP A 385 -23.15 -22.04 -4.44
N VAL A 386 -21.94 -22.57 -4.50
CA VAL A 386 -21.57 -23.82 -3.82
C VAL A 386 -20.55 -23.55 -2.71
N TYR A 387 -20.79 -24.12 -1.53
CA TYR A 387 -19.80 -24.09 -0.46
C TYR A 387 -18.51 -24.83 -0.85
N ALA A 388 -17.37 -24.19 -0.63
CA ALA A 388 -16.07 -24.82 -0.71
C ALA A 388 -15.15 -24.29 0.40
N ASP A 389 -14.53 -25.19 1.16
CA ASP A 389 -13.37 -24.83 1.95
C ASP A 389 -12.20 -24.57 0.98
N GLY A 390 -11.77 -23.31 0.89
CA GLY A 390 -10.75 -22.90 -0.06
C GLY A 390 -9.32 -23.32 0.29
N ILE A 391 -9.07 -23.79 1.52
CA ILE A 391 -7.79 -24.40 1.92
C ILE A 391 -7.78 -25.87 1.48
N GLU A 392 -8.85 -26.62 1.75
CA GLU A 392 -8.94 -28.04 1.38
C GLU A 392 -9.14 -28.25 -0.14
N LYS A 393 -9.87 -27.33 -0.79
CA LYS A 393 -10.24 -27.41 -2.20
C LYS A 393 -9.86 -26.13 -2.97
N PRO A 394 -8.55 -25.84 -3.14
CA PRO A 394 -8.08 -24.60 -3.75
C PRO A 394 -8.60 -24.39 -5.19
N ASP A 395 -8.89 -25.45 -5.93
CA ASP A 395 -9.42 -25.39 -7.31
C ASP A 395 -10.95 -25.16 -7.37
N SER A 396 -11.65 -25.11 -6.24
CA SER A 396 -13.10 -24.88 -6.20
C SER A 396 -13.43 -23.38 -6.15
N LYS A 397 -13.12 -22.64 -7.22
CA LYS A 397 -13.16 -21.16 -7.25
C LYS A 397 -13.95 -20.54 -8.42
N ILE A 398 -14.93 -21.25 -9.00
CA ILE A 398 -15.67 -20.80 -10.20
C ILE A 398 -16.96 -20.02 -9.88
N GLN A 399 -17.74 -20.51 -8.92
CA GLN A 399 -18.94 -19.88 -8.37
C GLN A 399 -19.14 -20.47 -6.97
N SER A 400 -18.26 -20.08 -6.05
CA SER A 400 -18.16 -20.68 -4.73
C SER A 400 -18.08 -19.65 -3.62
N TYR A 401 -18.44 -20.09 -2.43
CA TYR A 401 -18.25 -19.33 -1.20
C TYR A 401 -17.70 -20.25 -0.11
N GLY A 402 -17.09 -19.67 0.91
CA GLY A 402 -16.56 -20.42 2.03
C GLY A 402 -16.17 -19.50 3.18
N LEU A 403 -15.82 -20.09 4.32
CA LEU A 403 -15.23 -19.32 5.41
C LEU A 403 -13.93 -18.65 4.96
N SER A 404 -13.61 -17.50 5.57
CA SER A 404 -12.39 -16.75 5.25
C SER A 404 -11.15 -17.64 5.42
N GLN A 405 -10.30 -17.68 4.40
CA GLN A 405 -9.02 -18.42 4.48
C GLN A 405 -7.97 -17.49 5.09
N LEU A 406 -7.45 -17.82 6.28
CA LEU A 406 -6.61 -16.91 7.07
C LEU A 406 -5.22 -17.50 7.38
N ASN A 407 -4.21 -16.64 7.39
CA ASN A 407 -2.85 -16.93 7.85
C ASN A 407 -2.76 -16.70 9.36
N VAL A 408 -3.50 -17.51 10.11
CA VAL A 408 -3.61 -17.45 11.57
C VAL A 408 -3.30 -18.82 12.13
N ALA A 409 -2.57 -18.86 13.25
CA ALA A 409 -2.27 -20.07 13.99
C ALA A 409 -2.23 -19.73 15.48
N ASP A 410 -2.72 -20.62 16.33
CA ASP A 410 -2.75 -20.44 17.78
C ASP A 410 -3.38 -19.10 18.23
N GLY A 411 -4.42 -18.67 17.54
CA GLY A 411 -5.16 -17.44 17.83
C GLY A 411 -4.46 -16.12 17.45
N ILE A 412 -3.24 -16.19 16.90
CA ILE A 412 -2.45 -15.02 16.48
C ILE A 412 -2.15 -15.04 14.97
N ARG A 413 -1.77 -13.87 14.43
CA ARG A 413 -1.20 -13.79 13.09
C ARG A 413 -0.04 -14.78 12.96
N SER A 414 -0.06 -15.57 11.88
CA SER A 414 1.01 -16.53 11.57
C SER A 414 1.88 -16.03 10.41
N GLY A 415 2.36 -16.92 9.56
CA GLY A 415 3.21 -16.62 8.42
C GLY A 415 4.71 -16.80 8.72
N PRO A 416 5.57 -16.55 7.72
CA PRO A 416 7.01 -16.79 7.80
C PRO A 416 7.74 -16.11 8.95
N ILE A 417 7.17 -15.06 9.54
CA ILE A 417 7.72 -14.42 10.74
C ILE A 417 7.66 -15.33 11.98
N HIS A 418 6.67 -16.22 12.05
CA HIS A 418 6.52 -17.21 13.12
C HIS A 418 6.95 -18.62 12.69
N THR A 419 6.92 -18.92 11.39
CA THR A 419 7.16 -20.28 10.90
C THR A 419 8.55 -20.50 10.31
N TYR A 420 9.15 -19.50 9.64
CA TYR A 420 10.46 -19.62 8.98
C TYR A 420 11.57 -18.88 9.71
N LEU A 421 11.32 -17.65 10.17
CA LEU A 421 12.32 -16.81 10.83
C LEU A 421 12.95 -17.48 12.07
N PRO A 422 12.19 -18.13 12.98
CA PRO A 422 12.80 -18.79 14.13
C PRO A 422 13.78 -19.91 13.74
N LEU A 423 13.50 -20.62 12.64
CA LEU A 423 14.40 -21.65 12.11
C LEU A 423 15.66 -21.04 11.48
N ALA A 424 15.54 -19.90 10.81
CA ALA A 424 16.72 -19.16 10.36
C ALA A 424 17.59 -18.70 11.54
N GLN A 425 16.96 -18.13 12.59
CA GLN A 425 17.64 -17.65 13.78
C GLN A 425 18.31 -18.75 14.62
N ALA A 426 17.86 -20.00 14.50
CA ALA A 426 18.51 -21.15 15.12
C ALA A 426 19.86 -21.50 14.46
N SER A 427 20.12 -21.02 13.23
CA SER A 427 21.41 -21.21 12.56
C SER A 427 22.46 -20.22 13.10
N PRO A 428 23.66 -20.69 13.49
CA PRO A 428 24.74 -19.80 13.95
C PRO A 428 25.28 -18.89 12.83
N ASP A 429 25.05 -19.25 11.57
CA ASP A 429 25.54 -18.52 10.40
C ASP A 429 24.51 -17.54 9.81
N PHE A 430 23.37 -17.36 10.50
CA PHE A 430 22.35 -16.39 10.15
C PHE A 430 22.51 -15.09 10.93
N LYS A 431 22.33 -13.95 10.26
CA LYS A 431 22.25 -12.64 10.89
C LYS A 431 21.09 -11.82 10.33
N LEU A 432 20.33 -11.20 11.24
CA LEU A 432 19.29 -10.23 10.92
C LEU A 432 19.79 -8.81 11.25
N GLN A 433 19.59 -7.88 10.34
CA GLN A 433 19.86 -6.46 10.56
C GLN A 433 18.62 -5.63 10.20
N LEU A 434 18.00 -5.03 11.22
CA LEU A 434 16.84 -4.14 11.10
C LEU A 434 17.28 -2.69 10.82
N ASN A 435 16.33 -1.81 10.52
CA ASN A 435 16.57 -0.38 10.28
C ASN A 435 17.65 -0.10 9.23
N THR A 436 17.75 -0.96 8.22
CA THR A 436 18.81 -0.96 7.22
C THR A 436 18.22 -0.98 5.82
N LYS A 437 18.14 0.19 5.19
CA LYS A 437 17.60 0.34 3.84
C LYS A 437 18.69 0.02 2.81
N VAL A 438 18.48 -0.98 1.97
CA VAL A 438 19.35 -1.20 0.80
C VAL A 438 19.04 -0.14 -0.26
N ILE A 439 20.09 0.54 -0.71
CA ILE A 439 20.04 1.61 -1.69
C ILE A 439 20.27 1.06 -3.10
N ARG A 440 21.32 0.24 -3.26
CA ARG A 440 21.70 -0.43 -4.51
C ARG A 440 22.53 -1.68 -4.25
N VAL A 441 22.71 -2.51 -5.28
CA VAL A 441 23.79 -3.51 -5.31
C VAL A 441 25.06 -2.88 -5.88
N LEU A 442 26.21 -3.38 -5.43
CA LEU A 442 27.53 -3.01 -5.95
C LEU A 442 28.00 -4.09 -6.91
N ARG A 443 28.62 -3.71 -8.02
CA ARG A 443 29.00 -4.67 -9.06
C ARG A 443 30.23 -4.25 -9.85
N ASN A 444 30.90 -5.24 -10.40
CA ASN A 444 31.93 -5.12 -11.42
C ASN A 444 31.42 -5.85 -12.67
N GLY A 445 30.94 -5.09 -13.66
CA GLY A 445 30.24 -5.67 -14.81
C GLY A 445 28.98 -6.43 -14.38
N SER A 446 28.94 -7.73 -14.72
CA SER A 446 27.86 -8.68 -14.39
C SER A 446 27.93 -9.24 -12.96
N LEU A 447 29.08 -9.13 -12.29
CA LEU A 447 29.30 -9.73 -10.98
C LEU A 447 28.93 -8.76 -9.86
N ILE A 448 27.96 -9.14 -9.04
CA ILE A 448 27.62 -8.41 -7.81
C ILE A 448 28.68 -8.71 -6.75
N THR A 449 29.21 -7.67 -6.11
CA THR A 449 30.25 -7.74 -5.08
C THR A 449 29.72 -7.44 -3.68
N GLY A 450 28.51 -6.87 -3.56
CA GLY A 450 27.93 -6.51 -2.27
C GLY A 450 26.69 -5.61 -2.42
N VAL A 451 26.29 -4.98 -1.32
CA VAL A 451 25.20 -4.01 -1.27
C VAL A 451 25.64 -2.73 -0.57
N GLU A 452 25.08 -1.61 -1.02
CA GLU A 452 25.18 -0.32 -0.31
C GLU A 452 23.88 -0.11 0.47
N THR A 453 24.03 0.10 1.77
CA THR A 453 22.95 0.29 2.73
C THR A 453 22.96 1.70 3.29
N GLU A 454 21.83 2.13 3.81
CA GLU A 454 21.63 3.38 4.53
C GLU A 454 20.92 3.09 5.86
N THR A 455 21.47 3.64 6.93
CA THR A 455 20.94 3.59 8.30
C THR A 455 20.90 5.00 8.86
N ALA A 456 20.37 5.17 10.08
CA ALA A 456 20.45 6.44 10.81
C ALA A 456 21.90 6.94 11.03
N THR A 457 22.90 6.04 10.97
CA THR A 457 24.32 6.38 11.15
C THR A 457 25.04 6.72 9.85
N GLY A 458 24.35 6.63 8.70
CA GLY A 458 24.90 6.88 7.37
C GLY A 458 24.98 5.62 6.52
N ARG A 459 25.79 5.70 5.45
CA ARG A 459 25.92 4.64 4.45
C ARG A 459 27.02 3.63 4.78
N GLN A 460 26.72 2.36 4.49
CA GLN A 460 27.64 1.25 4.69
C GLN A 460 27.60 0.27 3.51
N ILE A 461 28.76 -0.19 3.08
CA ILE A 461 28.96 -1.26 2.11
C ILE A 461 29.11 -2.58 2.86
N ILE A 462 28.33 -3.59 2.45
CA ILE A 462 28.44 -4.97 2.94
C ILE A 462 28.81 -5.85 1.74
N ASN A 463 30.01 -6.44 1.79
CA ASN A 463 30.53 -7.24 0.69
C ASN A 463 30.07 -8.70 0.78
N LEU A 464 29.96 -9.33 -0.38
CA LEU A 464 29.82 -10.77 -0.51
C LEU A 464 31.16 -11.48 -0.30
N LYS A 465 31.11 -12.74 0.12
CA LYS A 465 32.23 -13.67 -0.05
C LYS A 465 32.41 -14.02 -1.53
N SER A 466 33.58 -14.58 -1.87
CA SER A 466 33.80 -15.14 -3.20
C SER A 466 32.75 -16.22 -3.50
N GLY A 467 32.09 -16.10 -4.66
CA GLY A 467 30.99 -17.00 -5.04
C GLY A 467 29.64 -16.70 -4.36
N GLY A 468 29.54 -15.64 -3.56
CA GLY A 468 28.30 -15.24 -2.90
C GLY A 468 27.23 -14.71 -3.85
N SER A 469 26.02 -14.46 -3.35
CA SER A 469 24.88 -13.97 -4.14
C SER A 469 24.01 -13.00 -3.37
N VAL A 470 23.37 -12.06 -4.09
CA VAL A 470 22.33 -11.17 -3.54
C VAL A 470 20.96 -11.65 -4.02
N LEU A 471 20.00 -11.74 -3.09
CA LEU A 471 18.62 -12.07 -3.38
C LEU A 471 17.72 -10.90 -2.98
N LEU A 472 17.10 -10.27 -3.98
CA LEU A 472 16.19 -9.14 -3.78
C LEU A 472 14.79 -9.67 -3.43
N ALA A 473 14.37 -9.37 -2.21
CA ALA A 473 13.05 -9.66 -1.65
C ALA A 473 12.39 -8.38 -1.07
N ALA A 474 12.72 -7.21 -1.65
CA ALA A 474 12.36 -5.90 -1.12
C ALA A 474 10.88 -5.56 -1.37
N GLY A 475 10.21 -6.35 -2.21
CA GLY A 475 8.82 -6.20 -2.61
C GLY A 475 8.68 -5.49 -3.96
N VAL A 476 7.55 -5.73 -4.60
CA VAL A 476 7.23 -5.30 -5.99
C VAL A 476 7.49 -3.83 -6.31
N MET A 477 7.39 -2.92 -5.32
CA MET A 477 7.65 -1.50 -5.53
C MET A 477 9.07 -1.06 -5.11
N SER A 478 9.77 -1.83 -4.29
CA SER A 478 11.11 -1.47 -3.80
C SER A 478 12.24 -2.22 -4.50
N THR A 479 11.99 -3.44 -5.01
CA THR A 479 12.95 -4.17 -5.85
C THR A 479 13.31 -3.39 -7.12
N PRO A 480 12.34 -2.81 -7.88
CA PRO A 480 12.65 -1.91 -9.00
C PRO A 480 13.53 -0.73 -8.61
N ARG A 481 13.30 -0.10 -7.46
CA ARG A 481 14.13 1.00 -6.95
C ARG A 481 15.59 0.57 -6.78
N VAL A 482 15.82 -0.60 -6.16
CA VAL A 482 17.17 -1.14 -5.98
C VAL A 482 17.82 -1.41 -7.34
N LEU A 483 17.09 -1.95 -8.31
CA LEU A 483 17.57 -2.19 -9.68
C LEU A 483 17.92 -0.90 -10.42
N PHE A 484 17.02 0.10 -10.42
CA PHE A 484 17.26 1.41 -11.05
C PHE A 484 18.51 2.08 -10.48
N ASN A 485 18.63 2.10 -9.14
CA ASN A 485 19.82 2.61 -8.45
C ASN A 485 21.10 1.81 -8.73
N SER A 486 20.97 0.60 -9.29
CA SER A 486 22.11 -0.26 -9.67
C SER A 486 22.45 -0.16 -11.17
N GLY A 487 21.80 0.74 -11.90
CA GLY A 487 21.95 0.88 -13.35
C GLY A 487 21.33 -0.29 -14.12
N ILE A 488 20.25 -0.88 -13.59
CA ILE A 488 19.51 -1.99 -14.20
C ILE A 488 18.05 -1.57 -14.36
N GLY A 489 17.55 -1.54 -15.58
CA GLY A 489 16.18 -1.11 -15.90
C GLY A 489 16.12 -0.20 -17.14
N PRO A 490 14.97 0.42 -17.44
CA PRO A 490 14.84 1.29 -18.59
C PRO A 490 15.79 2.49 -18.46
N THR A 491 16.48 2.84 -19.55
CA THR A 491 17.44 3.95 -19.59
C THR A 491 16.88 5.27 -19.02
N ALA A 492 15.60 5.55 -19.24
CA ALA A 492 14.93 6.73 -18.69
C ALA A 492 14.95 6.74 -17.14
N GLN A 493 14.73 5.61 -16.49
CA GLN A 493 14.72 5.50 -15.03
C GLN A 493 16.14 5.65 -14.46
N ILE A 494 17.14 5.07 -15.13
CA ILE A 494 18.55 5.21 -14.73
C ILE A 494 19.00 6.67 -14.86
N ASN A 495 18.58 7.37 -15.91
CA ASN A 495 18.81 8.81 -16.06
C ASN A 495 18.14 9.63 -14.95
N THR A 496 16.91 9.29 -14.55
CA THR A 496 16.24 9.94 -13.42
C THR A 496 17.02 9.77 -12.12
N VAL A 497 17.58 8.57 -11.87
CA VAL A 497 18.46 8.34 -10.71
C VAL A 497 19.71 9.22 -10.78
N LYS A 498 20.39 9.22 -11.93
CA LYS A 498 21.63 9.98 -12.18
C LYS A 498 21.44 11.49 -11.97
N ALA A 499 20.29 12.03 -12.37
CA ALA A 499 19.94 13.44 -12.21
C ALA A 499 19.29 13.77 -10.85
N GLY A 500 18.96 12.76 -10.05
CA GLY A 500 18.20 12.89 -8.81
C GLY A 500 19.06 13.20 -7.57
N THR A 501 18.39 13.18 -6.41
CA THR A 501 18.99 13.47 -5.09
C THR A 501 19.54 12.21 -4.40
N THR A 502 19.45 11.04 -5.03
CA THR A 502 19.99 9.78 -4.49
C THR A 502 21.52 9.81 -4.37
N GLY A 503 22.20 10.67 -5.11
CA GLY A 503 23.66 10.77 -5.14
C GLY A 503 24.33 9.55 -5.78
N ILE A 504 23.59 8.78 -6.58
CA ILE A 504 24.09 7.56 -7.21
C ILE A 504 24.39 7.84 -8.68
N THR A 505 25.57 7.41 -9.12
CA THR A 505 25.93 7.37 -10.53
C THR A 505 26.52 6.00 -10.83
N VAL A 506 26.08 5.42 -11.95
CA VAL A 506 26.62 4.18 -12.51
C VAL A 506 27.14 4.52 -13.91
N PRO A 507 28.37 4.12 -14.27
CA PRO A 507 28.91 4.35 -15.62
C PRO A 507 27.96 3.82 -16.69
N GLU A 508 27.77 4.57 -17.77
CA GLU A 508 26.87 4.17 -18.87
C GLU A 508 27.30 2.86 -19.53
N SER A 509 28.61 2.57 -19.56
CA SER A 509 29.18 1.31 -20.03
C SER A 509 28.67 0.08 -19.27
N ASP A 510 28.19 0.30 -18.04
CA ASP A 510 27.79 -0.77 -17.14
C ASP A 510 26.27 -0.94 -17.12
N TRP A 511 25.49 -0.07 -17.76
CA TRP A 511 24.02 -0.13 -17.70
C TRP A 511 23.47 -1.41 -18.34
N ILE A 512 22.47 -2.00 -17.70
CA ILE A 512 21.74 -3.17 -18.20
C ILE A 512 20.30 -2.75 -18.48
N ASN A 513 19.96 -2.61 -19.76
CA ASN A 513 18.60 -2.23 -20.17
C ASN A 513 17.67 -3.44 -20.06
N LEU A 514 16.73 -3.37 -19.11
CA LEU A 514 15.71 -4.38 -18.85
C LEU A 514 14.34 -3.69 -18.63
N PRO A 515 13.21 -4.36 -18.89
CA PRO A 515 11.86 -3.82 -18.73
C PRO A 515 11.40 -3.74 -17.26
N VAL A 516 12.30 -3.38 -16.34
CA VAL A 516 12.00 -3.22 -14.92
C VAL A 516 10.93 -2.14 -14.71
N GLY A 517 9.89 -2.48 -13.95
CA GLY A 517 8.75 -1.61 -13.65
C GLY A 517 7.61 -1.67 -14.67
N LEU A 518 7.76 -2.38 -15.79
CA LEU A 518 6.73 -2.48 -16.82
C LEU A 518 5.79 -3.69 -16.57
N ASP A 519 4.63 -3.67 -17.24
CA ASP A 519 3.64 -4.77 -17.24
C ASP A 519 3.14 -5.17 -15.84
N ILE A 520 3.15 -4.24 -14.87
CA ILE A 520 2.67 -4.55 -13.51
C ILE A 520 1.16 -4.78 -13.51
N LYS A 521 0.71 -5.68 -12.65
CA LYS A 521 -0.71 -5.95 -12.41
C LYS A 521 -1.04 -5.76 -10.95
N ASP A 522 -2.29 -5.40 -10.68
CA ASP A 522 -2.85 -5.40 -9.33
C ASP A 522 -4.33 -5.77 -9.46
N HIS A 523 -4.89 -6.29 -8.38
CA HIS A 523 -6.33 -6.38 -8.27
C HIS A 523 -6.92 -4.97 -8.36
N SER A 524 -8.01 -4.80 -9.09
CA SER A 524 -8.88 -3.61 -8.96
C SER A 524 -10.01 -3.93 -8.01
N ARG A 525 -10.52 -2.95 -7.27
CA ARG A 525 -11.51 -3.18 -6.21
C ARG A 525 -12.69 -2.23 -6.25
N TYR A 526 -13.89 -2.79 -6.06
CA TYR A 526 -15.12 -2.07 -5.73
C TYR A 526 -15.80 -2.73 -4.53
N THR A 527 -16.43 -1.93 -3.68
CA THR A 527 -17.22 -2.43 -2.55
C THR A 527 -18.70 -2.27 -2.84
N ILE A 528 -19.44 -3.36 -2.78
CA ILE A 528 -20.90 -3.37 -2.95
C ILE A 528 -21.54 -3.62 -1.59
N THR A 529 -22.36 -2.68 -1.12
CA THR A 529 -23.01 -2.76 0.20
C THR A 529 -24.51 -3.00 0.05
N PHE A 530 -25.06 -3.86 0.90
CA PHE A 530 -26.47 -4.19 0.95
C PHE A 530 -27.02 -3.93 2.35
N ASN A 531 -28.24 -3.40 2.44
CA ASN A 531 -29.06 -3.45 3.64
C ASN A 531 -29.62 -4.86 3.82
N VAL A 532 -29.73 -5.30 5.06
CA VAL A 532 -30.28 -6.60 5.44
C VAL A 532 -31.68 -6.43 5.99
N THR A 533 -32.64 -7.10 5.36
CA THR A 533 -34.03 -7.15 5.82
C THR A 533 -34.10 -7.96 7.11
N GLY A 534 -34.67 -7.38 8.16
CA GLY A 534 -34.70 -7.99 9.50
C GLY A 534 -33.54 -7.56 10.42
N GLY A 535 -32.56 -6.83 9.88
CA GLY A 535 -31.41 -6.31 10.63
C GLY A 535 -30.31 -7.33 10.89
N LEU A 536 -29.16 -6.84 11.37
CA LEU A 536 -28.06 -7.67 11.89
C LEU A 536 -27.18 -6.89 12.87
N SER A 537 -26.51 -7.59 13.77
CA SER A 537 -25.53 -7.02 14.70
C SER A 537 -24.09 -7.38 14.30
N THR A 538 -23.15 -6.47 14.54
CA THR A 538 -21.73 -6.75 14.31
C THR A 538 -20.81 -6.10 15.34
N TYR A 539 -19.66 -6.74 15.61
CA TYR A 539 -18.61 -6.16 16.44
C TYR A 539 -18.00 -4.91 15.81
N SER A 540 -17.91 -3.84 16.59
CA SER A 540 -17.25 -2.60 16.17
C SER A 540 -15.74 -2.62 16.50
N ILE A 541 -14.95 -1.87 15.71
CA ILE A 541 -13.51 -1.69 15.98
C ILE A 541 -13.24 -1.17 17.41
N PRO A 542 -13.99 -0.17 17.95
CA PRO A 542 -13.82 0.26 19.34
C PRO A 542 -14.01 -0.85 20.37
N GLN A 543 -14.90 -1.83 20.12
CA GLN A 543 -15.07 -2.99 21.01
C GLN A 543 -13.87 -3.93 20.92
N LEU A 544 -13.29 -4.15 19.74
CA LEU A 544 -12.08 -4.96 19.58
C LEU A 544 -10.84 -4.31 20.22
N LEU A 545 -10.79 -2.97 20.26
CA LEU A 545 -9.73 -2.21 20.93
C LEU A 545 -9.93 -2.07 22.44
N ASN A 546 -11.16 -2.22 22.92
CA ASN A 546 -11.52 -2.19 24.33
C ASN A 546 -12.37 -3.43 24.65
N PRO A 547 -11.79 -4.64 24.53
CA PRO A 547 -12.52 -5.89 24.69
C PRO A 547 -13.06 -6.03 26.12
N SER A 548 -14.19 -6.72 26.25
CA SER A 548 -14.70 -7.09 27.57
C SER A 548 -13.81 -8.15 28.23
N GLU A 549 -13.95 -8.34 29.54
CA GLU A 549 -13.24 -9.42 30.25
C GLU A 549 -13.57 -10.81 29.66
N ALA A 550 -14.82 -11.03 29.24
CA ALA A 550 -15.23 -12.26 28.57
C ALA A 550 -14.55 -12.46 27.19
N ASP A 551 -14.40 -11.38 26.41
CA ASP A 551 -13.68 -11.45 25.13
C ASP A 551 -12.19 -11.76 25.35
N LEU A 552 -11.59 -11.18 26.39
CA LEU A 552 -10.19 -11.43 26.78
C LEU A 552 -9.99 -12.87 27.26
N ASP A 553 -10.88 -13.38 28.11
CA ASP A 553 -10.84 -14.76 28.60
C ASP A 553 -10.90 -15.78 27.46
N LEU A 554 -11.78 -15.55 26.46
CA LEU A 554 -11.83 -16.36 25.25
C LEU A 554 -10.54 -16.27 24.45
N TYR A 555 -10.04 -15.05 24.24
CA TYR A 555 -8.82 -14.85 23.46
C TYR A 555 -7.60 -15.52 24.08
N TYR A 556 -7.44 -15.47 25.41
CA TYR A 556 -6.35 -16.16 26.10
C TYR A 556 -6.47 -17.69 26.05
N GLN A 557 -7.66 -18.23 25.73
CA GLN A 557 -7.87 -19.65 25.44
C GLN A 557 -7.62 -20.00 23.95
N GLY A 558 -7.26 -19.02 23.13
CA GLY A 558 -7.10 -19.16 21.68
C GLY A 558 -8.42 -19.12 20.91
N SER A 559 -9.44 -18.48 21.48
CA SER A 559 -10.81 -18.46 20.96
C SER A 559 -11.37 -17.04 20.83
N GLY A 560 -12.53 -16.90 20.17
CA GLY A 560 -13.28 -15.64 20.16
C GLY A 560 -12.95 -14.73 18.98
N VAL A 561 -13.71 -13.64 18.86
CA VAL A 561 -13.68 -12.73 17.70
C VAL A 561 -12.30 -12.12 17.44
N MET A 562 -11.45 -11.97 18.47
CA MET A 562 -10.12 -11.38 18.33
C MET A 562 -9.11 -12.30 17.62
N THR A 563 -9.39 -13.61 17.51
CA THR A 563 -8.60 -14.57 16.72
C THR A 563 -8.90 -14.50 15.22
N GLN A 564 -9.98 -13.82 14.84
CA GLN A 564 -10.43 -13.69 13.46
C GLN A 564 -9.97 -12.35 12.87
N SER A 565 -9.77 -12.32 11.56
CA SER A 565 -9.66 -11.05 10.82
C SER A 565 -11.04 -10.40 10.65
N PHE A 566 -11.16 -9.31 9.89
CA PHE A 566 -12.43 -8.63 9.61
C PHE A 566 -13.30 -9.37 8.57
N GLN A 567 -12.70 -10.20 7.70
CA GLN A 567 -13.46 -10.98 6.73
C GLN A 567 -14.23 -12.09 7.45
N ARG A 568 -15.48 -12.34 7.03
CA ARG A 568 -16.32 -13.40 7.58
C ARG A 568 -16.51 -14.55 6.59
N LEU A 569 -16.53 -14.24 5.30
CA LEU A 569 -16.72 -15.18 4.21
C LEU A 569 -15.94 -14.70 2.98
N ASP A 570 -15.43 -15.64 2.19
CA ASP A 570 -14.82 -15.39 0.88
C ASP A 570 -15.72 -15.94 -0.22
N THR A 571 -15.76 -15.25 -1.36
CA THR A 571 -16.43 -15.74 -2.58
C THR A 571 -15.47 -15.72 -3.77
N PHE A 572 -15.67 -16.64 -4.71
CA PHE A 572 -14.95 -16.67 -5.98
C PHE A 572 -15.90 -16.87 -7.15
N ARG A 573 -15.71 -16.07 -8.21
CA ARG A 573 -16.56 -16.07 -9.40
C ARG A 573 -15.76 -15.91 -10.68
N ARG A 574 -15.93 -16.80 -11.66
CA ARG A 574 -15.40 -16.66 -13.02
C ARG A 574 -16.43 -16.01 -13.94
N ILE A 575 -16.09 -14.88 -14.53
CA ILE A 575 -16.91 -14.16 -15.52
C ILE A 575 -16.28 -14.33 -16.90
N ASN A 576 -17.09 -14.69 -17.89
CA ASN A 576 -16.68 -14.73 -19.28
C ASN A 576 -17.17 -13.47 -19.99
N THR A 577 -16.27 -12.71 -20.60
CA THR A 577 -16.58 -11.51 -21.37
C THR A 577 -16.96 -11.86 -22.81
N THR A 578 -17.63 -10.94 -23.51
CA THR A 578 -18.06 -11.14 -24.89
C THR A 578 -16.90 -11.27 -25.88
N ASP A 579 -15.73 -10.74 -25.54
CA ASP A 579 -14.49 -10.89 -26.32
C ASP A 579 -13.71 -12.18 -26.03
N GLY A 580 -14.26 -13.07 -25.20
CA GLY A 580 -13.72 -14.43 -24.98
C GLY A 580 -12.71 -14.56 -23.83
N HIS A 581 -12.50 -13.53 -23.02
CA HIS A 581 -11.68 -13.65 -21.81
C HIS A 581 -12.47 -14.26 -20.66
N SER A 582 -11.76 -15.00 -19.79
CA SER A 582 -12.27 -15.47 -18.50
C SER A 582 -11.57 -14.71 -17.38
N ILE A 583 -12.33 -13.90 -16.64
CA ILE A 583 -11.82 -13.06 -15.55
C ILE A 583 -12.36 -13.56 -14.23
N MET A 584 -11.47 -13.75 -13.26
CA MET A 584 -11.81 -14.17 -11.92
C MET A 584 -12.14 -12.95 -11.05
N PHE A 585 -13.07 -13.14 -10.13
CA PHE A 585 -13.39 -12.22 -9.05
C PHE A 585 -13.29 -12.95 -7.73
N GLN A 586 -12.57 -12.35 -6.79
CA GLN A 586 -12.66 -12.69 -5.37
C GLN A 586 -13.54 -11.65 -4.68
N ALA A 587 -14.31 -12.01 -3.66
CA ALA A 587 -14.81 -10.99 -2.72
C ALA A 587 -14.60 -11.40 -1.27
N HIS A 588 -14.17 -10.44 -0.46
CA HIS A 588 -14.24 -10.54 1.00
C HIS A 588 -15.58 -10.00 1.48
N CYS A 589 -16.34 -10.83 2.18
CA CYS A 589 -17.66 -10.53 2.70
C CYS A 589 -17.62 -10.31 4.21
N ASN A 590 -18.26 -9.25 4.69
CA ASN A 590 -18.35 -8.92 6.12
C ASN A 590 -19.48 -7.91 6.40
N SER A 591 -19.56 -7.48 7.66
CA SER A 591 -20.29 -6.29 8.09
C SER A 591 -19.36 -5.33 8.84
N TYR A 592 -19.55 -4.02 8.65
CA TYR A 592 -18.87 -2.96 9.40
C TYR A 592 -19.83 -2.09 10.23
N ALA A 593 -21.13 -2.27 10.02
CA ALA A 593 -22.18 -1.55 10.69
C ALA A 593 -23.43 -2.43 10.73
N ASN A 594 -24.18 -2.32 11.82
CA ASN A 594 -25.46 -3.00 11.97
C ASN A 594 -26.33 -2.84 10.72
N ASP A 595 -27.12 -3.87 10.46
CA ASP A 595 -28.10 -3.95 9.38
C ASP A 595 -27.52 -3.89 7.96
N THR A 596 -26.19 -3.93 7.81
CA THR A 596 -25.54 -3.90 6.49
C THR A 596 -24.50 -5.00 6.32
N VAL A 597 -24.42 -5.55 5.11
CA VAL A 597 -23.33 -6.42 4.68
C VAL A 597 -22.65 -5.83 3.46
N GLN A 598 -21.39 -6.16 3.26
CA GLN A 598 -20.65 -5.73 2.08
C GLN A 598 -19.87 -6.86 1.42
N PHE A 599 -19.73 -6.72 0.10
CA PHE A 599 -18.87 -7.53 -0.76
C PHE A 599 -17.75 -6.60 -1.23
N MET A 600 -16.56 -6.75 -0.63
CA MET A 600 -15.35 -6.12 -1.12
C MET A 600 -14.83 -6.96 -2.28
N MET A 601 -15.27 -6.64 -3.50
CA MET A 601 -14.95 -7.39 -4.71
C MET A 601 -13.60 -6.96 -5.26
N LEU A 602 -12.79 -7.92 -5.68
CA LEU A 602 -11.51 -7.77 -6.33
C LEU A 602 -11.54 -8.50 -7.67
N MET A 603 -11.33 -7.78 -8.77
CA MET A 603 -11.03 -8.43 -10.05
C MET A 603 -9.61 -8.95 -10.01
N SER A 604 -9.41 -10.21 -10.39
CA SER A 604 -8.18 -10.96 -10.16
C SER A 604 -7.64 -11.58 -11.46
N HIS A 605 -7.23 -12.85 -11.41
CA HIS A 605 -6.67 -13.60 -12.52
C HIS A 605 -7.47 -13.44 -13.83
N GLY A 606 -6.76 -13.34 -14.95
CA GLY A 606 -7.35 -13.11 -16.28
C GLY A 606 -7.53 -11.64 -16.67
N LEU A 607 -7.37 -10.68 -15.75
CA LEU A 607 -7.51 -9.26 -16.06
C LEU A 607 -6.52 -8.77 -17.14
N THR A 608 -6.95 -7.78 -17.91
CA THR A 608 -6.19 -7.28 -19.07
C THR A 608 -5.51 -5.92 -18.84
N SER A 609 -5.90 -5.16 -17.82
CA SER A 609 -5.21 -3.93 -17.44
C SER A 609 -3.76 -4.17 -17.02
N ARG A 610 -2.89 -3.19 -17.34
CA ARG A 610 -1.46 -3.17 -17.01
C ARG A 610 -1.05 -1.77 -16.60
N GLY A 611 -0.25 -1.69 -15.56
CA GLY A 611 0.38 -0.46 -15.10
C GLY A 611 1.86 -0.40 -15.40
N GLU A 612 2.47 0.70 -15.00
CA GLU A 612 3.90 0.95 -15.09
C GLU A 612 4.36 1.67 -13.82
N LEU A 613 5.51 1.23 -13.30
CA LEU A 613 6.18 1.77 -12.14
C LEU A 613 7.48 2.45 -12.56
N ALA A 614 7.69 3.66 -12.07
CA ALA A 614 8.89 4.46 -12.29
C ALA A 614 9.54 4.88 -10.97
N ILE A 615 10.67 5.57 -11.05
CA ILE A 615 11.31 6.28 -9.95
C ILE A 615 11.35 7.77 -10.23
N ASN A 616 11.15 8.61 -9.21
CA ASN A 616 11.32 10.06 -9.33
C ASN A 616 12.72 10.50 -8.86
N ALA A 617 13.02 11.79 -9.03
CA ALA A 617 14.31 12.37 -8.65
C ALA A 617 14.64 12.22 -7.16
N ALA A 618 13.64 12.09 -6.27
CA ALA A 618 13.83 11.86 -4.84
C ALA A 618 14.15 10.39 -4.49
N GLY A 619 14.10 9.48 -5.47
CA GLY A 619 14.29 8.05 -5.25
C GLY A 619 13.04 7.29 -4.80
N ASN A 620 11.87 7.93 -4.86
CA ASN A 620 10.59 7.30 -4.55
C ASN A 620 10.01 6.64 -5.80
N THR A 621 9.33 5.51 -5.63
CA THR A 621 8.59 4.91 -6.74
C THR A 621 7.20 5.49 -6.88
N LEU A 622 6.71 5.55 -8.11
CA LEU A 622 5.38 6.05 -8.47
C LEU A 622 4.82 5.28 -9.66
N PHE A 623 3.50 5.28 -9.82
CA PHE A 623 2.88 4.79 -11.04
C PHE A 623 2.97 5.88 -12.12
N THR A 624 3.51 5.54 -13.28
CA THR A 624 3.36 6.34 -14.52
C THR A 624 2.13 5.93 -15.31
N LYS A 625 1.64 4.72 -15.05
CA LYS A 625 0.38 4.19 -15.55
C LYS A 625 -0.26 3.32 -14.47
N GLU A 626 -1.49 3.62 -14.10
CA GLU A 626 -2.23 2.84 -13.09
C GLU A 626 -2.70 1.49 -13.68
N PRO A 627 -2.65 0.38 -12.91
CA PRO A 627 -2.96 -0.95 -13.41
C PRO A 627 -4.47 -1.32 -13.34
N TRP A 628 -5.37 -0.40 -13.02
CA TRP A 628 -6.75 -0.75 -12.63
C TRP A 628 -7.79 -0.37 -13.70
N THR A 629 -8.61 -1.35 -14.11
CA THR A 629 -9.86 -1.18 -14.89
C THR A 629 -9.75 -0.22 -16.09
N SER A 630 -8.61 -0.26 -16.78
CA SER A 630 -8.29 0.64 -17.89
C SER A 630 -8.78 0.12 -19.24
N THR A 631 -8.96 -1.20 -19.38
CA THR A 631 -9.37 -1.87 -20.61
C THR A 631 -10.88 -2.06 -20.67
N ASP A 632 -11.45 -2.17 -21.88
CA ASP A 632 -12.89 -2.36 -22.05
C ASP A 632 -13.34 -3.77 -21.62
N THR A 633 -12.49 -4.78 -21.83
CA THR A 633 -12.66 -6.15 -21.32
C THR A 633 -12.85 -6.16 -19.79
N ASP A 634 -11.97 -5.47 -19.04
CA ASP A 634 -12.11 -5.40 -17.59
C ASP A 634 -13.39 -4.64 -17.18
N LYS A 635 -13.73 -3.53 -17.84
CA LYS A 635 -14.97 -2.79 -17.56
C LYS A 635 -16.21 -3.64 -17.81
N GLU A 636 -16.20 -4.45 -18.85
CA GLU A 636 -17.26 -5.40 -19.15
C GLU A 636 -17.38 -6.47 -18.06
N ALA A 637 -16.28 -7.12 -17.69
CA ALA A 637 -16.27 -8.14 -16.64
C ALA A 637 -16.79 -7.57 -15.31
N TRP A 638 -16.39 -6.36 -14.94
CA TRP A 638 -16.93 -5.65 -13.78
C TRP A 638 -18.44 -5.41 -13.89
N THR A 639 -18.90 -4.99 -15.07
CA THR A 639 -20.32 -4.75 -15.34
C THR A 639 -21.14 -6.02 -15.15
N LEU A 640 -20.65 -7.14 -15.69
CA LEU A 640 -21.28 -8.46 -15.57
C LEU A 640 -21.32 -8.93 -14.11
N ALA A 641 -20.20 -8.84 -13.38
CA ALA A 641 -20.10 -9.27 -11.99
C ALA A 641 -21.03 -8.47 -11.05
N ILE A 642 -21.09 -7.14 -11.20
CA ILE A 642 -21.97 -6.29 -10.38
C ILE A 642 -23.44 -6.53 -10.73
N ASN A 643 -23.77 -6.65 -12.02
CA ASN A 643 -25.14 -6.94 -12.43
C ASN A 643 -25.61 -8.32 -11.92
N GLU A 644 -24.74 -9.32 -11.84
CA GLU A 644 -25.05 -10.62 -11.24
C GLU A 644 -25.54 -10.45 -9.79
N LEU A 645 -24.77 -9.76 -8.94
CA LEU A 645 -25.16 -9.50 -7.54
C LEU A 645 -26.45 -8.67 -7.44
N PHE A 646 -26.63 -7.66 -8.29
CA PHE A 646 -27.85 -6.85 -8.30
C PHE A 646 -29.08 -7.65 -8.73
N ASN A 647 -28.93 -8.55 -9.70
CA ASN A 647 -30.01 -9.42 -10.14
C ASN A 647 -30.40 -10.41 -9.03
N MET A 648 -29.41 -10.97 -8.32
CA MET A 648 -29.65 -11.80 -7.13
C MET A 648 -30.42 -11.03 -6.05
N ALA A 649 -30.01 -9.79 -5.76
CA ALA A 649 -30.61 -8.97 -4.71
C ALA A 649 -32.04 -8.50 -5.06
N ARG A 650 -32.39 -8.44 -6.35
CA ARG A 650 -33.72 -8.03 -6.83
C ARG A 650 -34.73 -9.17 -6.90
N LYS A 651 -34.32 -10.42 -6.67
CA LYS A 651 -35.27 -11.54 -6.66
C LYS A 651 -36.31 -11.34 -5.54
N PRO A 652 -37.59 -11.67 -5.77
CA PRO A 652 -38.62 -11.58 -4.73
C PRO A 652 -38.20 -12.36 -3.48
N GLY A 653 -38.31 -11.73 -2.31
CA GLY A 653 -37.93 -12.34 -1.04
C GLY A 653 -36.45 -12.25 -0.68
N SER A 654 -35.60 -11.62 -1.50
CA SER A 654 -34.18 -11.42 -1.17
C SER A 654 -34.02 -10.71 0.18
N PRO A 655 -33.18 -11.24 1.11
CA PRO A 655 -32.88 -10.56 2.37
C PRO A 655 -31.99 -9.34 2.15
N LEU A 656 -31.32 -9.23 1.00
CA LEU A 656 -30.38 -8.16 0.68
C LEU A 656 -30.98 -7.15 -0.30
N THR A 657 -30.87 -5.87 0.02
CA THR A 657 -31.23 -4.75 -0.87
C THR A 657 -30.05 -3.80 -1.01
N TYR A 658 -29.64 -3.49 -2.25
CA TYR A 658 -28.49 -2.62 -2.48
C TYR A 658 -28.69 -1.21 -1.86
N THR A 659 -27.68 -0.70 -1.15
CA THR A 659 -27.77 0.57 -0.41
C THR A 659 -27.88 1.79 -1.30
N GLY A 660 -27.35 1.73 -2.53
CA GLY A 660 -27.44 2.82 -3.51
C GLY A 660 -28.79 2.91 -4.23
N GLY A 661 -29.79 2.14 -3.82
CA GLY A 661 -31.16 2.19 -4.31
C GLY A 661 -31.52 1.06 -5.26
N ALA A 662 -32.80 0.68 -5.28
CA ALA A 662 -33.31 -0.48 -6.02
C ALA A 662 -33.02 -0.45 -7.54
N ASN A 663 -32.95 0.75 -8.12
CA ASN A 663 -32.74 0.99 -9.55
C ASN A 663 -31.27 1.24 -9.93
N ALA A 664 -30.31 1.06 -9.00
CA ALA A 664 -28.91 1.29 -9.28
C ALA A 664 -28.37 0.36 -10.39
N THR A 665 -27.47 0.87 -11.23
CA THR A 665 -26.86 0.08 -12.30
C THR A 665 -25.38 -0.17 -12.00
N ALA A 666 -24.79 -1.19 -12.62
CA ALA A 666 -23.33 -1.38 -12.55
C ALA A 666 -22.59 -0.12 -13.01
N ALA A 667 -23.09 0.58 -14.05
CA ALA A 667 -22.53 1.84 -14.52
C ALA A 667 -22.48 2.92 -13.41
N ALA A 668 -23.48 2.98 -12.53
CA ALA A 668 -23.47 3.90 -11.40
C ALA A 668 -22.33 3.58 -10.41
N VAL A 669 -22.09 2.30 -10.12
CA VAL A 669 -20.96 1.87 -9.27
C VAL A 669 -19.62 2.18 -9.95
N LEU A 670 -19.48 1.81 -11.23
CA LEU A 670 -18.24 1.95 -12.00
C LEU A 670 -17.89 3.41 -12.32
N SER A 671 -18.86 4.33 -12.23
CA SER A 671 -18.58 5.78 -12.30
C SER A 671 -17.82 6.31 -11.08
N GLY A 672 -17.81 5.55 -9.98
CA GLY A 672 -17.00 5.84 -8.80
C GLY A 672 -15.52 5.50 -9.00
N PRO A 673 -14.63 6.06 -8.16
CA PRO A 673 -13.20 5.80 -8.27
C PRO A 673 -12.86 4.34 -7.99
N VAL A 674 -12.20 3.68 -8.93
CA VAL A 674 -11.61 2.35 -8.73
C VAL A 674 -10.63 2.40 -7.56
N GLN A 675 -10.67 1.39 -6.70
CA GLN A 675 -9.75 1.29 -5.57
C GLN A 675 -8.61 0.32 -5.87
N PRO A 676 -7.40 0.58 -5.36
CA PRO A 676 -6.31 -0.37 -5.46
C PRO A 676 -6.61 -1.64 -4.66
N GLY A 677 -6.20 -2.78 -5.20
CA GLY A 677 -6.24 -4.06 -4.50
C GLY A 677 -5.05 -4.26 -3.57
N VAL A 678 -3.95 -3.54 -3.79
CA VAL A 678 -2.74 -3.56 -2.95
C VAL A 678 -2.03 -4.93 -2.99
N HIS A 679 -2.13 -5.61 -4.13
CA HIS A 679 -1.60 -6.94 -4.42
C HIS A 679 -0.77 -6.90 -5.71
N ILE A 680 0.08 -5.88 -5.84
CA ILE A 680 0.81 -5.61 -7.07
C ILE A 680 1.84 -6.72 -7.35
N VAL A 681 2.01 -7.09 -8.62
CA VAL A 681 2.97 -8.10 -9.10
C VAL A 681 3.66 -7.65 -10.40
N GLY A 682 4.76 -8.31 -10.76
CA GLY A 682 5.29 -8.33 -12.13
C GLY A 682 6.34 -7.28 -12.51
N SER A 683 6.76 -6.40 -11.59
CA SER A 683 7.71 -5.32 -11.88
C SER A 683 9.13 -5.77 -12.25
N ALA A 684 9.46 -7.05 -12.09
CA ALA A 684 10.70 -7.70 -12.50
C ALA A 684 10.40 -9.09 -13.11
N LYS A 685 9.39 -9.15 -13.98
CA LYS A 685 8.77 -10.36 -14.55
C LYS A 685 9.76 -11.47 -14.95
N ILE A 686 9.43 -12.71 -14.59
CA ILE A 686 10.10 -13.94 -15.03
C ILE A 686 9.75 -14.29 -16.48
N GLY A 687 10.73 -14.79 -17.23
CA GLY A 687 10.48 -15.31 -18.57
C GLY A 687 11.75 -15.77 -19.30
N THR A 688 11.54 -16.46 -20.41
CA THR A 688 12.62 -16.96 -21.29
C THR A 688 13.07 -15.93 -22.33
N ASP A 689 12.28 -14.88 -22.52
CA ASP A 689 12.49 -13.77 -23.45
C ASP A 689 13.31 -12.66 -22.78
N ASP A 690 14.64 -12.82 -22.81
CA ASP A 690 15.62 -11.86 -22.27
C ASP A 690 15.31 -10.40 -22.65
N GLY A 691 15.01 -9.57 -21.64
CA GLY A 691 14.64 -8.17 -21.81
C GLY A 691 15.72 -7.31 -22.48
N ARG A 692 17.00 -7.73 -22.45
CA ARG A 692 18.08 -7.03 -23.17
C ARG A 692 17.95 -7.16 -24.69
N LYS A 693 17.15 -8.12 -25.14
CA LYS A 693 16.90 -8.46 -26.55
C LYS A 693 15.46 -8.12 -26.96
N ASN A 694 14.89 -7.05 -26.39
CA ASN A 694 13.50 -6.62 -26.58
C ASN A 694 12.44 -7.63 -26.09
N GLY A 695 12.82 -8.55 -25.21
CA GLY A 695 11.86 -9.37 -24.47
C GLY A 695 11.20 -8.62 -23.31
N THR A 696 10.30 -9.30 -22.61
CA THR A 696 9.55 -8.79 -21.47
C THR A 696 10.14 -9.23 -20.12
N ALA A 697 11.06 -10.20 -20.12
CA ALA A 697 11.60 -10.76 -18.89
C ALA A 697 12.76 -9.93 -18.31
N VAL A 698 12.71 -9.70 -17.00
CA VAL A 698 13.81 -9.13 -16.21
C VAL A 698 14.67 -10.25 -15.61
N VAL A 699 14.04 -11.37 -15.24
CA VAL A 699 14.74 -12.53 -14.68
C VAL A 699 14.50 -13.80 -15.50
N ASP A 700 15.49 -14.69 -15.49
CA ASP A 700 15.38 -16.02 -16.10
C ASP A 700 14.59 -17.00 -15.21
N LEU A 701 14.49 -18.26 -15.65
CA LEU A 701 13.73 -19.30 -14.95
C LEU A 701 14.31 -19.69 -13.57
N ASP A 702 15.56 -19.33 -13.29
CA ASP A 702 16.17 -19.49 -11.97
C ASP A 702 16.05 -18.21 -11.14
N THR A 703 15.22 -17.27 -11.60
CA THR A 703 15.00 -15.94 -11.02
C THR A 703 16.24 -15.04 -11.01
N LYS A 704 17.25 -15.37 -11.82
CA LYS A 704 18.48 -14.58 -11.94
C LYS A 704 18.24 -13.41 -12.88
N VAL A 705 18.69 -12.23 -12.48
CA VAL A 705 18.56 -11.01 -13.31
C VAL A 705 19.41 -11.16 -14.56
N TYR A 706 18.80 -10.97 -15.73
CA TYR A 706 19.52 -11.04 -17.00
C TYR A 706 20.68 -10.03 -17.05
N GLY A 707 21.84 -10.48 -17.53
CA GLY A 707 23.07 -9.68 -17.54
C GLY A 707 23.85 -9.66 -16.23
N THR A 708 23.45 -10.47 -15.24
CA THR A 708 24.18 -10.65 -13.99
C THR A 708 24.52 -12.12 -13.73
N ASP A 709 25.53 -12.34 -12.87
CA ASP A 709 26.03 -13.69 -12.55
C ASP A 709 25.42 -14.27 -11.26
N ASN A 710 25.07 -13.39 -10.32
CA ASN A 710 24.74 -13.76 -8.93
C ASN A 710 23.72 -12.81 -8.27
N LEU A 711 22.89 -12.13 -9.06
CA LEU A 711 21.75 -11.34 -8.57
C LEU A 711 20.44 -12.06 -8.87
N PHE A 712 19.59 -12.23 -7.86
CA PHE A 712 18.31 -12.91 -7.98
C PHE A 712 17.17 -12.04 -7.45
N VAL A 713 15.95 -12.30 -7.91
CA VAL A 713 14.72 -11.65 -7.41
C VAL A 713 13.73 -12.72 -6.97
N VAL A 714 13.29 -12.66 -5.71
CA VAL A 714 12.49 -13.75 -5.11
C VAL A 714 11.17 -13.27 -4.49
N ASP A 715 10.72 -12.06 -4.80
CA ASP A 715 9.44 -11.50 -4.32
C ASP A 715 8.38 -11.32 -5.42
N ALA A 716 7.23 -10.73 -5.07
CA ALA A 716 6.11 -10.47 -5.98
C ALA A 716 6.49 -9.74 -7.30
N SER A 717 7.64 -9.06 -7.39
CA SER A 717 8.13 -8.47 -8.63
C SER A 717 8.40 -9.48 -9.74
N PHE A 718 8.89 -10.69 -9.46
CA PHE A 718 9.20 -11.65 -10.54
C PHE A 718 8.00 -12.42 -11.06
N HIS A 719 6.84 -12.30 -10.42
CA HIS A 719 5.64 -13.05 -10.79
C HIS A 719 5.25 -12.80 -12.26
N ALA A 720 4.91 -13.88 -12.97
CA ALA A 720 4.47 -13.81 -14.35
C ALA A 720 3.07 -13.19 -14.50
N ASP A 721 2.21 -13.40 -13.49
CA ASP A 721 0.82 -12.97 -13.49
C ASP A 721 0.24 -12.75 -12.08
N LEU A 722 -0.95 -12.13 -12.02
CA LEU A 722 -1.77 -11.96 -10.85
C LEU A 722 -2.57 -13.25 -10.56
N SER A 723 -2.65 -13.61 -9.28
CA SER A 723 -3.38 -14.78 -8.79
C SER A 723 -4.89 -14.57 -8.73
N THR A 724 -5.65 -15.66 -8.60
CA THR A 724 -7.11 -15.68 -8.43
C THR A 724 -7.55 -15.02 -7.12
N GLY A 725 -6.72 -15.00 -6.09
CA GLY A 725 -6.98 -14.25 -4.86
C GLY A 725 -5.76 -13.52 -4.29
N ASN A 726 -5.82 -13.12 -3.02
CA ASN A 726 -4.74 -12.36 -2.37
C ASN A 726 -3.37 -13.01 -2.56
N THR A 727 -2.36 -12.20 -2.90
CA THR A 727 -1.08 -12.70 -3.43
C THR A 727 -0.14 -13.32 -2.40
N GLN A 728 -0.47 -13.31 -1.11
CA GLN A 728 0.47 -13.74 -0.07
C GLN A 728 0.88 -15.22 -0.20
N ALA A 729 -0.07 -16.14 -0.39
CA ALA A 729 0.25 -17.57 -0.45
C ALA A 729 1.03 -17.92 -1.72
N ILE A 730 0.60 -17.43 -2.89
CA ILE A 730 1.29 -17.68 -4.15
C ILE A 730 2.73 -17.13 -4.16
N VAL A 731 2.96 -15.96 -3.54
CA VAL A 731 4.32 -15.39 -3.39
C VAL A 731 5.20 -16.28 -2.52
N MET A 732 4.65 -16.89 -1.47
CA MET A 732 5.40 -17.82 -0.62
C MET A 732 5.73 -19.12 -1.36
N VAL A 733 4.78 -19.68 -2.11
CA VAL A 733 5.00 -20.89 -2.94
C VAL A 733 6.09 -20.61 -3.98
N ALA A 734 6.00 -19.48 -4.68
CA ALA A 734 6.96 -19.10 -5.69
C ALA A 734 8.36 -18.84 -5.08
N ALA A 735 8.44 -18.27 -3.87
CA ALA A 735 9.70 -18.09 -3.15
C ALA A 735 10.35 -19.42 -2.73
N GLU A 736 9.57 -20.38 -2.22
CA GLU A 736 10.05 -21.74 -1.93
C GLU A 736 10.65 -22.41 -3.17
N LYS A 737 9.97 -22.29 -4.33
CA LYS A 737 10.49 -22.82 -5.60
C LYS A 737 11.72 -22.07 -6.10
N ALA A 738 11.72 -20.74 -6.05
CA ALA A 738 12.84 -19.92 -6.49
C ALA A 738 14.13 -20.33 -5.77
N VAL A 739 14.07 -20.47 -4.45
CA VAL A 739 15.26 -20.75 -3.63
C VAL A 739 15.76 -22.18 -3.84
N GLU A 740 14.86 -23.16 -4.06
CA GLU A 740 15.24 -24.50 -4.51
C GLU A 740 16.08 -24.45 -5.79
N ARG A 741 15.64 -23.68 -6.80
CA ARG A 741 16.36 -23.53 -8.06
C ARG A 741 17.69 -22.80 -7.89
N ILE A 742 17.72 -21.73 -7.10
CA ILE A 742 18.94 -20.97 -6.82
C ILE A 742 19.99 -21.85 -6.14
N ILE A 743 19.61 -22.62 -5.12
CA ILE A 743 20.53 -23.54 -4.43
C ILE A 743 21.11 -24.55 -5.43
N ALA A 744 20.26 -25.21 -6.22
CA ALA A 744 20.70 -26.17 -7.24
C ALA A 744 21.66 -25.54 -8.27
N LEU A 745 21.37 -24.33 -8.73
CA LEU A 745 22.23 -23.58 -9.65
C LEU A 745 23.59 -23.25 -9.03
N ARG A 746 23.63 -22.81 -7.76
CA ARG A 746 24.88 -22.42 -7.09
C ARG A 746 25.72 -23.62 -6.67
N GLU A 747 25.12 -24.76 -6.38
CA GLU A 747 25.85 -25.99 -6.06
C GLU A 747 26.42 -26.66 -7.30
N SER A 748 25.66 -26.75 -8.40
CA SER A 748 26.15 -27.31 -9.66
C SER A 748 27.33 -26.51 -10.26
N GLY A 749 27.36 -25.19 -10.07
CA GLY A 749 28.48 -24.33 -10.48
C GLY A 749 29.78 -24.52 -9.68
N SER A 750 29.75 -25.19 -8.52
CA SER A 750 30.92 -25.38 -7.64
C SER A 750 31.73 -26.67 -7.92
N GLY A 751 31.27 -27.52 -8.86
CA GLY A 751 31.89 -28.82 -9.17
C GLY A 751 33.11 -28.81 -10.12
N GLY A 752 33.60 -27.64 -10.57
CA GLY A 752 34.62 -27.53 -11.62
C GLY A 752 36.09 -27.44 -11.19
N SER A 753 36.45 -27.77 -9.94
CA SER A 753 37.83 -27.68 -9.44
C SER A 753 38.18 -28.83 -8.49
N THR A 754 38.10 -30.07 -8.94
CA THR A 754 38.85 -31.16 -8.31
C THR A 754 40.22 -31.25 -8.95
N ASN A 755 41.24 -30.80 -8.22
CA ASN A 755 42.65 -31.06 -8.49
C ASN A 755 42.84 -32.56 -8.76
N GLY A 756 43.13 -32.91 -10.01
CA GLY A 756 43.65 -34.22 -10.38
C GLY A 756 45.00 -34.42 -9.69
N THR A 757 44.97 -35.09 -8.55
CA THR A 757 46.19 -35.58 -7.90
C THR A 757 46.47 -36.93 -8.54
N THR A 758 47.40 -36.94 -9.49
CA THR A 758 47.99 -38.15 -10.05
C THR A 758 48.69 -38.93 -8.93
N THR A 759 48.17 -40.10 -8.59
CA THR A 759 48.87 -41.08 -7.76
C THR A 759 49.90 -41.81 -8.65
N PRO A 760 51.20 -41.86 -8.29
CA PRO A 760 52.15 -42.70 -9.02
C PRO A 760 51.94 -44.16 -8.63
N THR A 761 51.90 -45.00 -9.66
CA THR A 761 52.01 -46.46 -9.59
C THR A 761 53.28 -46.92 -8.86
N THR A 762 53.10 -47.81 -7.87
CA THR A 762 53.90 -49.02 -7.67
C THR A 762 53.01 -50.14 -7.18
#